data_AF-A0A6N8BGM9-F1
#
_entry.id   AF-A0A6N8BGM9-F1
#
_cell.length_a   1.000
_cell.length_b   1.000
_cell.length_c   1.000
_cell.angle_alpha   90.00
_cell.angle_beta   90.00
_cell.angle_gamma   90.00
#
_symmetry.space_group_name_H-M   'P 1'
#
loop_
_entity.id
_entity.type
_entity.pdbx_description
1 polymer ?
#
loop_
_entity_poly.entity_id
_entity_poly.type
_entity_poly.pdbx_seq_one_letter_code
_entity_poly.pdbx_strand_id
1 'polypeptide(L)'
;MGLPEVIRVDKTKCQHCLACIRVCPVKLCNVVETDGISVNSDLCIGCGECIRACVEKGHFARYGVDDCSEFLQDLDVGVPLGVLVAPAAAVNYHPWLPQLITALRRLGVQYVFDVSFGAEITTYLYVKALEAGVKTPIIAQPCPAVVSYIETYQSDLVPYLAPTHSPTIDAAIWLKTQPEYQDLKLAFLGPCLAKRREFHDPNTHGAVAYNVTFKSLTNYLEQQGIQLEDLEASGFDTPEAERAVGYSQPGGLTDTFRRFGIKVRNAGIPRVEGPREIYGNYLPDLNDDIRLGQVPVLVDILNCAHGCNGGPAVSHNFSKYQIDAIIDERKEAQIEKHQTVMEGDPREVFREFYRELEKTKSAYSRRYNDKSANQYLRSPSADEEENIWQLMHKPTSEERGINCASCGYGNCRDMMLAIYNNLNPVESCKYYLFKENERNLKQVEDQALEIEEQRDEIAAWNEVLEETVASRTTALRNLLNNAGQGFLSFGPDLLVREEYSSECVRIFGSAIAGRKFADLIFPKDREQQDFVDSLFFEIFNHQNEDAREVYLPLLPTEVLINYKYINVEYKMIEDAGHSCAEVCMAVLSDVTENRLLESQVEQERNLLKMVVKVIVNRTDFIQNVNDFHRFSTSELQKILAGPATKEEKFADIFRRLHTFKGNFSQLNMGFVVECLHQLETKMTDFKNEGGLHLDQEELKQLFSQLEPYTWLEKDLTYLEEVLGQKLLTEDDELVISKSKLMQIEKRIETLLSPSECKLLIPELRKLRYKPFADLFDSFPDYVSRLAERFEKFVYPVKITAEPLQVNPDVYRGLIKSLVHVFRNAIDHGLETGDERIDCAKEEYGQVSINISTNDRYIVVAISDDGRGIDVSAVRRKALAQGVLPEEQLQGASDDEVMQLIFVDGFSTKESITDVSGRGVGLAALSHELTKLGGYPRVETVLGQGTTFYLHLPLENEEAWSVPVSDLLEPLLETAKHFLNEQMGLEAEPVDQTSVIRPDSLELYKKTALLAIRGAIECYFVLSVDDEVLRLMVRNYLMDDLQPGEEDEYMQDVLAESANTILGNSVKHFPGLEELLVIDSPVALTSEEALMRYKEAQIWRCQLQITAGRFNLGLIMPEGAAGGRLVDESIR
;
A
#
# COMPACT_ATOMS: atom_id res chain seq x y z
N MET A 1 9.29 22.69 41.62
CA MET A 1 10.04 23.43 40.58
C MET A 1 10.00 22.56 39.35
N GLY A 2 9.53 23.10 38.22
CA GLY A 2 9.46 22.33 36.98
C GLY A 2 10.85 21.93 36.49
N LEU A 3 10.96 20.77 35.85
CA LEU A 3 12.20 20.32 35.21
C LEU A 3 12.41 21.09 33.91
N PRO A 4 13.66 21.49 33.59
CA PRO A 4 13.97 22.09 32.29
C PRO A 4 13.51 21.19 31.14
N GLU A 5 12.89 21.83 30.14
CA GLU A 5 12.49 21.18 28.90
C GLU A 5 13.72 20.67 28.14
N VAL A 6 13.65 19.44 27.63
CA VAL A 6 14.73 18.79 26.89
C VAL A 6 14.27 18.13 25.58
N ILE A 7 12.95 18.03 25.37
CA ILE A 7 12.34 17.47 24.16
C ILE A 7 11.16 18.36 23.80
N ARG A 8 11.10 18.79 22.54
CA ARG A 8 9.97 19.53 21.98
C ARG A 8 9.37 18.77 20.79
N VAL A 9 8.12 19.07 20.49
CA VAL A 9 7.35 18.41 19.43
C VAL A 9 6.85 19.45 18.43
N ASP A 10 7.20 19.26 17.17
CA ASP A 10 6.59 19.91 16.02
C ASP A 10 5.32 19.15 15.63
N LYS A 11 4.17 19.70 16.02
CA LYS A 11 2.87 19.06 15.84
C LYS A 11 2.48 18.89 14.37
N THR A 12 2.92 19.79 13.47
CA THR A 12 2.56 19.70 12.04
C THR A 12 3.21 18.51 11.35
N LYS A 13 4.29 17.96 11.92
CA LYS A 13 4.98 16.76 11.41
C LYS A 13 4.53 15.47 12.09
N CYS A 14 3.72 15.56 13.15
CA CYS A 14 3.30 14.40 13.92
C CYS A 14 2.21 13.60 13.18
N GLN A 15 2.49 12.34 12.87
CA GLN A 15 1.54 11.44 12.17
C GLN A 15 0.71 10.56 13.11
N HIS A 16 0.64 10.88 14.41
CA HIS A 16 -0.08 10.09 15.42
C HIS A 16 0.22 8.58 15.45
N CYS A 17 1.41 8.14 15.03
CA CYS A 17 1.73 6.71 14.89
C CYS A 17 1.98 5.97 16.23
N LEU A 18 1.92 6.68 17.37
CA LEU A 18 2.13 6.17 18.74
C LEU A 18 3.51 5.51 19.01
N ALA A 19 4.44 5.56 18.05
CA ALA A 19 5.77 4.95 18.19
C ALA A 19 6.58 5.56 19.35
N CYS A 20 6.44 6.87 19.58
CA CYS A 20 7.09 7.57 20.68
C CYS A 20 6.65 7.06 22.07
N ILE A 21 5.35 6.75 22.24
CA ILE A 21 4.80 6.19 23.50
C ILE A 21 5.31 4.76 23.70
N ARG A 22 5.38 3.99 22.60
CA ARG A 22 5.84 2.60 22.63
C ARG A 22 7.25 2.44 23.20
N VAL A 23 8.17 3.29 22.77
CA VAL A 23 9.58 3.25 23.19
C VAL A 23 9.85 4.02 24.49
N CYS A 24 8.94 4.88 24.93
CA CYS A 24 9.13 5.66 26.15
C CYS A 24 9.14 4.74 27.38
N PRO A 25 10.18 4.80 28.24
CA PRO A 25 10.20 4.05 29.49
C PRO A 25 9.22 4.62 30.53
N VAL A 26 8.92 5.93 30.46
CA VAL A 26 7.97 6.63 31.32
C VAL A 26 6.76 7.06 30.49
N LYS A 27 5.94 6.08 30.10
CA LYS A 27 4.91 6.22 29.06
C LYS A 27 3.93 7.37 29.30
N LEU A 28 3.54 7.56 30.56
CA LEU A 28 2.59 8.57 31.03
C LEU A 28 3.10 10.01 30.94
N CYS A 29 4.35 10.25 30.51
CA CYS A 29 4.81 11.60 30.18
C CYS A 29 4.33 12.07 28.79
N ASN A 30 3.72 11.19 27.99
CA ASN A 30 3.20 11.55 26.66
C ASN A 30 1.71 11.87 26.76
N VAL A 31 1.30 12.96 26.11
CA VAL A 31 -0.10 13.38 26.05
C VAL A 31 -0.53 13.31 24.59
N VAL A 32 -1.55 12.50 24.31
CA VAL A 32 -2.16 12.37 22.98
C VAL A 32 -3.26 13.40 22.86
N GLU A 33 -3.04 14.38 22.00
CA GLU A 33 -3.97 15.45 21.66
C GLU A 33 -4.51 15.22 20.24
N THR A 34 -5.45 16.04 19.79
CA THR A 34 -6.05 15.92 18.45
C THR A 34 -5.09 16.30 17.32
N ASP A 35 -4.10 17.15 17.62
CA ASP A 35 -3.15 17.74 16.66
C ASP A 35 -1.72 17.21 16.82
N GLY A 36 -1.45 16.35 17.80
CA GLY A 36 -0.15 15.72 17.98
C GLY A 36 0.00 14.96 19.29
N ILE A 37 1.20 14.42 19.52
CA ILE A 37 1.56 13.78 20.78
C ILE A 37 2.62 14.63 21.49
N SER A 38 2.20 15.42 22.46
CA SER A 38 3.07 16.29 23.26
C SER A 38 3.78 15.52 24.39
N VAL A 39 4.74 16.19 25.04
CA VAL A 39 5.56 15.64 26.13
C VAL A 39 5.47 16.54 27.34
N ASN A 40 5.10 15.97 28.48
CA ASN A 40 5.19 16.65 29.76
C ASN A 40 6.64 16.61 30.28
N SER A 41 7.26 17.78 30.42
CA SER A 41 8.66 17.91 30.84
C SER A 41 8.92 17.48 32.29
N ASP A 42 7.95 17.62 33.19
CA ASP A 42 8.11 17.28 34.62
C ASP A 42 8.07 15.77 34.87
N LEU A 43 7.45 15.01 33.96
CA LEU A 43 7.39 13.55 33.97
C LEU A 43 8.45 12.91 33.06
N CYS A 44 8.79 13.54 31.94
CA CYS A 44 9.80 13.02 31.04
C CYS A 44 11.15 12.89 31.77
N ILE A 45 11.94 11.85 31.50
CA ILE A 45 13.30 11.68 32.05
C ILE A 45 14.42 12.18 31.11
N GLY A 46 14.07 12.69 29.92
CA GLY A 46 15.03 13.26 28.98
C GLY A 46 15.93 12.24 28.25
N CYS A 47 15.56 10.96 28.20
CA CYS A 47 16.37 9.91 27.59
C CYS A 47 16.49 10.01 26.05
N GLY A 48 15.52 10.66 25.39
CA GLY A 48 15.53 10.91 23.94
C GLY A 48 15.15 9.72 23.05
N GLU A 49 14.76 8.56 23.60
CA GLU A 49 14.32 7.40 22.81
C GLU A 49 13.13 7.72 21.88
N CYS A 50 12.24 8.59 22.32
CA CYS A 50 11.10 9.03 21.51
C CYS A 50 11.52 9.88 20.30
N ILE A 51 12.67 10.56 20.35
CA ILE A 51 13.27 11.28 19.21
C ILE A 51 13.80 10.25 18.21
N ARG A 52 14.59 9.28 18.68
CA ARG A 52 15.13 8.20 17.82
C ARG A 52 14.02 7.48 17.07
N ALA A 53 13.00 7.02 17.78
CA ALA A 53 11.86 6.34 17.15
C ALA A 53 11.09 7.23 16.15
N CYS A 54 11.04 8.54 16.39
CA CYS A 54 10.39 9.48 15.47
C CYS A 54 11.21 9.69 14.18
N VAL A 55 12.53 9.73 14.30
CA VAL A 55 13.48 9.80 13.17
C VAL A 55 13.47 8.50 12.36
N GLU A 56 13.51 7.34 13.01
CA GLU A 56 13.43 6.02 12.35
C GLU A 56 12.13 5.82 11.56
N LYS A 57 11.05 6.49 11.98
CA LYS A 57 9.77 6.52 11.24
C LYS A 57 9.70 7.58 10.15
N GLY A 58 10.73 8.40 9.98
CA GLY A 58 10.79 9.44 8.96
C GLY A 58 9.94 10.69 9.25
N HIS A 59 9.41 10.85 10.46
CA HIS A 59 8.51 11.97 10.77
C HIS A 59 9.27 13.23 11.21
N PHE A 60 10.39 13.07 11.92
CA PHE A 60 11.18 14.19 12.47
C PHE A 60 10.37 15.21 13.30
N ALA A 61 9.24 14.78 13.87
CA ALA A 61 8.35 15.62 14.66
C ALA A 61 8.91 15.92 16.06
N ARG A 62 9.75 15.04 16.62
CA ARG A 62 10.37 15.25 17.94
C ARG A 62 11.83 15.62 17.79
N TYR A 63 12.26 16.65 18.52
CA TYR A 63 13.64 17.11 18.52
C TYR A 63 14.09 17.51 19.93
N GLY A 64 15.40 17.45 20.15
CA GLY A 64 16.02 17.80 21.42
C GLY A 64 16.12 19.31 21.61
N VAL A 65 16.00 19.75 22.86
CA VAL A 65 16.26 21.14 23.26
C VAL A 65 17.58 21.18 24.02
N ASP A 66 18.47 22.06 23.58
CA ASP A 66 19.78 22.31 24.19
C ASP A 66 20.05 23.82 24.24
N ASP A 67 21.20 24.22 24.79
CA ASP A 67 21.56 25.62 25.03
C ASP A 67 22.55 26.15 23.97
N CYS A 68 22.60 25.52 22.79
CA CYS A 68 23.56 25.86 21.73
C CYS A 68 23.41 27.32 21.27
N SER A 69 22.18 27.82 21.10
CA SER A 69 21.93 29.20 20.69
C SER A 69 22.41 30.23 21.71
N GLU A 70 22.21 29.96 23.00
CA GLU A 70 22.62 30.84 24.10
C GLU A 70 24.15 30.83 24.25
N PHE A 71 24.77 29.65 24.10
CA PHE A 71 26.22 29.50 24.05
C PHE A 71 26.85 30.30 22.92
N LEU A 72 26.33 30.19 21.69
CA LEU A 72 26.84 30.92 20.53
C LEU A 72 26.66 32.43 20.68
N GLN A 73 25.52 32.89 21.23
CA GLN A 73 25.29 34.31 21.48
C GLN A 73 26.31 34.90 22.45
N ASP A 74 26.60 34.19 23.56
CA ASP A 74 27.59 34.64 24.54
C ASP A 74 29.02 34.60 23.96
N LEU A 75 29.30 33.67 23.05
CA LEU A 75 30.56 33.59 22.31
C LEU A 75 30.75 34.79 21.39
N ASP A 76 29.71 35.19 20.64
CA ASP A 76 29.71 36.32 19.72
C ASP A 76 29.96 37.67 20.43
N VAL A 77 29.45 37.84 21.66
CA VAL A 77 29.68 39.06 22.47
C VAL A 77 30.98 39.01 23.28
N GLY A 78 31.79 37.95 23.13
CA GLY A 78 33.12 37.83 23.71
C GLY A 78 33.16 37.42 25.19
N VAL A 79 32.15 36.70 25.68
CA VAL A 79 32.19 36.13 27.04
C VAL A 79 33.33 35.10 27.10
N PRO A 80 34.19 35.13 28.15
CA PRO A 80 35.25 34.14 28.30
C PRO A 80 34.67 32.75 28.57
N LEU A 81 34.75 31.87 27.56
CA LEU A 81 34.12 30.55 27.54
C LEU A 81 35.15 29.42 27.39
N GLY A 82 34.96 28.38 28.18
CA GLY A 82 35.65 27.09 28.04
C GLY A 82 34.65 25.97 27.71
N VAL A 83 35.08 24.97 26.92
CA VAL A 83 34.23 23.85 26.49
C VAL A 83 34.74 22.53 27.05
N LEU A 84 33.89 21.82 27.80
CA LEU A 84 34.07 20.46 28.30
C LEU A 84 33.55 19.45 27.28
N VAL A 85 34.45 18.77 26.56
CA VAL A 85 34.11 17.82 25.51
C VAL A 85 33.92 16.42 26.08
N ALA A 86 32.76 15.82 25.82
CA ALA A 86 32.45 14.46 26.27
C ALA A 86 33.35 13.41 25.62
N PRO A 87 33.66 12.28 26.28
CA PRO A 87 34.51 11.23 25.71
C PRO A 87 33.96 10.64 24.40
N ALA A 88 32.62 10.63 24.27
CA ALA A 88 31.91 10.19 23.07
C ALA A 88 32.20 11.03 21.81
N ALA A 89 32.83 12.21 21.95
CA ALA A 89 33.25 13.02 20.81
C ALA A 89 34.28 12.30 19.94
N ALA A 90 35.08 11.39 20.52
CA ALA A 90 36.03 10.56 19.77
C ALA A 90 35.35 9.70 18.71
N VAL A 91 34.15 9.21 19.00
CA VAL A 91 33.33 8.44 18.05
C VAL A 91 32.58 9.40 17.13
N ASN A 92 31.92 10.41 17.69
CA ASN A 92 31.06 11.29 16.91
C ASN A 92 31.78 12.08 15.81
N TYR A 93 33.04 12.45 16.08
CA TYR A 93 33.88 13.22 15.17
C TYR A 93 35.07 12.41 14.68
N HIS A 94 35.02 11.08 14.68
CA HIS A 94 36.13 10.26 14.17
C HIS A 94 36.35 10.49 12.66
N PRO A 95 37.60 10.65 12.17
CA PRO A 95 38.88 10.75 12.91
C PRO A 95 39.26 12.19 13.33
N TRP A 96 38.41 13.17 13.04
CA TRP A 96 38.62 14.62 13.19
C TRP A 96 38.41 15.22 14.59
N LEU A 97 38.53 14.46 15.68
CA LEU A 97 38.43 15.02 17.03
C LEU A 97 39.46 16.15 17.29
N PRO A 98 40.75 16.03 16.90
CA PRO A 98 41.71 17.12 17.05
C PRO A 98 41.33 18.39 16.27
N GLN A 99 40.68 18.23 15.12
CA GLN A 99 40.23 19.32 14.27
C GLN A 99 38.97 20.00 14.83
N LEU A 100 38.08 19.25 15.50
CA LEU A 100 36.97 19.83 16.25
C LEU A 100 37.47 20.82 17.32
N ILE A 101 38.56 20.49 18.02
CA ILE A 101 39.17 21.38 19.02
C ILE A 101 39.61 22.69 18.37
N THR A 102 40.23 22.60 17.18
CA THR A 102 40.61 23.78 16.40
C THR A 102 39.40 24.58 15.92
N ALA A 103 38.33 23.90 15.50
CA ALA A 103 37.07 24.56 15.12
C ALA A 103 36.49 25.36 16.28
N LEU A 104 36.41 24.77 17.48
CA LEU A 104 35.93 25.46 18.68
C LEU A 104 36.76 26.72 19.00
N ARG A 105 38.09 26.62 18.91
CA ARG A 105 38.97 27.78 19.08
C ARG A 105 38.73 28.86 18.03
N ARG A 106 38.49 28.48 16.76
CA ARG A 106 38.13 29.43 15.68
C ARG A 106 36.79 30.12 15.92
N LEU A 107 35.85 29.46 16.59
CA LEU A 107 34.57 30.07 16.98
C LEU A 107 34.73 31.08 18.13
N GLY A 108 35.88 31.13 18.80
CA GLY A 108 36.15 32.07 19.91
C GLY A 108 36.24 31.40 21.29
N VAL A 109 36.18 30.07 21.36
CA VAL A 109 36.37 29.33 22.63
C VAL A 109 37.82 29.48 23.08
N GLN A 110 38.04 29.90 24.33
CA GLN A 110 39.38 30.14 24.85
C GLN A 110 40.11 28.85 25.20
N TYR A 111 39.39 27.90 25.81
CA TYR A 111 39.95 26.64 26.30
C TYR A 111 39.01 25.46 26.03
N VAL A 112 39.57 24.32 25.68
CA VAL A 112 38.86 23.08 25.37
C VAL A 112 39.40 21.95 26.24
N PHE A 113 38.52 21.31 27.00
CA PHE A 113 38.85 20.39 28.07
C PHE A 113 38.29 19.00 27.81
N ASP A 114 39.03 17.95 28.19
CA ASP A 114 38.59 16.55 28.04
C ASP A 114 37.84 16.07 29.29
N VAL A 115 36.56 15.72 29.16
CA VAL A 115 35.75 15.18 30.27
C VAL A 115 36.23 13.80 30.72
N SER A 116 36.99 13.06 29.91
CA SER A 116 37.62 11.81 30.36
C SER A 116 38.50 12.02 31.60
N PHE A 117 39.12 13.19 31.75
CA PHE A 117 39.88 13.53 32.95
C PHE A 117 38.96 13.63 34.18
N GLY A 118 37.80 14.28 34.02
CA GLY A 118 36.76 14.31 35.06
C GLY A 118 36.28 12.93 35.47
N ALA A 119 36.24 11.98 34.54
CA ALA A 119 35.83 10.61 34.83
C ALA A 119 36.85 9.86 35.72
N GLU A 120 38.13 10.20 35.66
CA GLU A 120 39.14 9.69 36.60
C GLU A 120 38.91 10.23 38.00
N ILE A 121 38.60 11.53 38.11
CA ILE A 121 38.26 12.20 39.38
C ILE A 121 37.02 11.52 39.99
N THR A 122 35.94 11.39 39.22
CA THR A 122 34.70 10.74 39.68
C THR A 122 34.95 9.31 40.14
N THR A 123 35.72 8.53 39.36
CA THR A 123 36.06 7.16 39.73
C THR A 123 36.80 7.12 41.06
N TYR A 124 37.83 7.96 41.23
CA TYR A 124 38.56 8.08 42.48
C TYR A 124 37.65 8.45 43.66
N LEU A 125 36.71 9.38 43.46
CA LEU A 125 35.76 9.79 44.49
C LEU A 125 34.80 8.65 44.87
N TYR A 126 34.40 7.77 43.95
CA TYR A 126 33.65 6.56 44.28
C TYR A 126 34.45 5.61 45.18
N VAL A 127 35.76 5.44 44.92
CA VAL A 127 36.65 4.67 45.81
C VAL A 127 36.64 5.25 47.21
N LYS A 128 36.77 6.57 47.33
CA LYS A 128 36.76 7.28 48.61
C LYS A 128 35.41 7.21 49.33
N ALA A 129 34.31 7.19 48.59
CA ALA A 129 32.98 6.97 49.16
C ALA A 129 32.86 5.55 49.73
N LEU A 130 33.33 4.54 49.01
CA LEU A 130 33.36 3.15 49.49
C LEU A 130 34.24 2.98 50.73
N GLU A 131 35.44 3.57 50.74
CA GLU A 131 36.34 3.58 51.92
C GLU A 131 35.69 4.27 53.13
N ALA A 132 34.82 5.25 52.90
CA ALA A 132 34.11 5.98 53.95
C ALA A 132 32.86 5.25 54.48
N GLY A 133 32.52 4.06 53.96
CA GLY A 133 31.41 3.25 54.45
C GLY A 133 30.02 3.81 54.10
N VAL A 134 29.88 4.44 52.93
CA VAL A 134 28.56 4.85 52.41
C VAL A 134 27.65 3.65 52.16
N LYS A 135 26.33 3.88 52.11
CA LYS A 135 25.35 2.81 51.86
C LYS A 135 25.63 2.13 50.51
N THR A 136 25.56 0.80 50.50
CA THR A 136 25.66 -0.04 49.30
C THR A 136 24.29 -0.60 48.92
N PRO A 137 23.96 -0.73 47.62
CA PRO A 137 24.83 -0.48 46.47
C PRO A 137 25.03 1.01 46.21
N ILE A 138 26.20 1.40 45.72
CA ILE A 138 26.37 2.73 45.11
C ILE A 138 25.92 2.67 43.65
N ILE A 139 24.83 3.34 43.31
CA ILE A 139 24.42 3.48 41.92
C ILE A 139 25.29 4.59 41.31
N ALA A 140 26.08 4.29 40.28
CA ALA A 140 26.89 5.29 39.59
C ALA A 140 26.01 6.29 38.84
N GLN A 141 26.38 7.57 38.83
CA GLN A 141 25.53 8.65 38.30
C GLN A 141 26.12 9.44 37.11
N PRO A 142 26.80 8.81 36.12
CA PRO A 142 27.17 9.55 34.92
C PRO A 142 25.97 9.88 34.03
N CYS A 143 24.82 9.21 34.22
CA CYS A 143 23.64 9.29 33.38
C CYS A 143 22.49 10.10 34.04
N PRO A 144 22.24 11.35 33.62
CA PRO A 144 21.19 12.18 34.23
C PRO A 144 19.76 11.68 34.00
N ALA A 145 19.52 10.85 32.98
CA ALA A 145 18.22 10.23 32.74
C ALA A 145 17.88 9.21 33.85
N VAL A 146 18.87 8.44 34.29
CA VAL A 146 18.73 7.49 35.42
C VAL A 146 18.50 8.25 36.72
N VAL A 147 19.27 9.33 36.97
CA VAL A 147 19.06 10.23 38.12
C VAL A 147 17.63 10.77 38.12
N SER A 148 17.18 11.32 36.99
CA SER A 148 15.83 11.89 36.86
C SER A 148 14.74 10.84 37.11
N TYR A 149 14.95 9.61 36.65
CA TYR A 149 14.04 8.51 36.92
C TYR A 149 13.99 8.15 38.41
N ILE A 150 15.12 8.01 39.07
CA ILE A 150 15.18 7.68 40.50
C ILE A 150 14.56 8.81 41.34
N GLU A 151 14.90 10.06 41.08
CA GLU A 151 14.33 11.21 41.80
C GLU A 151 12.80 11.31 41.61
N THR A 152 12.29 10.97 40.42
CA THR A 152 10.86 11.17 40.08
C THR A 152 10.01 9.95 40.37
N TYR A 153 10.45 8.76 39.98
CA TYR A 153 9.66 7.52 39.93
C TYR A 153 10.00 6.51 41.02
N GLN A 154 11.21 6.57 41.58
CA GLN A 154 11.68 5.58 42.55
C GLN A 154 12.52 6.24 43.64
N SER A 155 11.93 7.20 44.36
CA SER A 155 12.68 8.06 45.29
C SER A 155 13.30 7.31 46.47
N ASP A 156 12.83 6.10 46.78
CA ASP A 156 13.46 5.18 47.74
C ASP A 156 14.92 4.83 47.40
N LEU A 157 15.29 4.90 46.11
CA LEU A 157 16.67 4.67 45.66
C LEU A 157 17.56 5.92 45.74
N VAL A 158 17.02 7.10 46.03
CA VAL A 158 17.81 8.35 46.15
C VAL A 158 19.00 8.23 47.12
N PRO A 159 18.88 7.59 48.30
CA PRO A 159 20.01 7.41 49.22
C PRO A 159 21.15 6.52 48.71
N TYR A 160 20.92 5.78 47.63
CA TYR A 160 21.89 4.86 47.00
C TYR A 160 22.55 5.48 45.77
N LEU A 161 22.09 6.65 45.30
CA LEU A 161 22.79 7.43 44.29
C LEU A 161 24.17 7.83 44.82
N ALA A 162 25.20 7.75 43.98
CA ALA A 162 26.56 8.09 44.39
C ALA A 162 26.64 9.53 44.94
N PRO A 163 27.25 9.75 46.12
CA PRO A 163 27.25 11.05 46.83
C PRO A 163 28.24 12.06 46.22
N THR A 164 28.57 11.90 44.95
CA THR A 164 29.54 12.69 44.18
C THR A 164 28.86 13.17 42.89
N HIS A 165 29.46 14.14 42.19
CA HIS A 165 28.88 14.58 40.92
C HIS A 165 29.22 13.62 39.76
N SER A 166 28.76 13.99 38.56
CA SER A 166 29.15 13.29 37.33
C SER A 166 30.50 13.78 36.82
N PRO A 167 31.16 13.03 35.91
CA PRO A 167 32.46 13.41 35.33
C PRO A 167 32.55 14.84 34.82
N THR A 168 31.48 15.33 34.21
CA THR A 168 31.42 16.70 33.68
C THR A 168 31.50 17.75 34.78
N ILE A 169 30.74 17.55 35.86
CA ILE A 169 30.69 18.50 36.97
C ILE A 169 31.96 18.40 37.82
N ASP A 170 32.48 17.19 38.05
CA ASP A 170 33.74 17.01 38.78
C ASP A 170 34.91 17.68 38.04
N ALA A 171 34.97 17.56 36.69
CA ALA A 171 35.93 18.32 35.88
C ALA A 171 35.73 19.84 36.03
N ALA A 172 34.49 20.32 35.96
CA ALA A 172 34.17 21.74 36.09
C ALA A 172 34.59 22.30 37.46
N ILE A 173 34.28 21.58 38.55
CA ILE A 173 34.69 21.95 39.91
C ILE A 173 36.22 22.03 39.99
N TRP A 174 36.93 21.03 39.45
CA TRP A 174 38.38 21.05 39.45
C TRP A 174 38.96 22.25 38.68
N LEU A 175 38.45 22.52 37.47
CA LEU A 175 38.87 23.68 36.68
C LEU A 175 38.67 24.99 37.44
N LYS A 176 37.54 25.13 38.14
CA LYS A 176 37.23 26.31 38.96
C LYS A 176 38.17 26.51 40.15
N THR A 177 38.91 25.48 40.57
CA THR A 177 39.97 25.61 41.59
C THR A 177 41.28 26.15 41.01
N GLN A 178 41.47 26.12 39.69
CA GLN A 178 42.67 26.62 39.03
C GLN A 178 42.54 28.13 38.78
N PRO A 179 43.54 28.95 39.17
CA PRO A 179 43.48 30.40 39.01
C PRO A 179 43.26 30.87 37.56
N GLU A 180 43.73 30.11 36.58
CA GLU A 180 43.59 30.43 35.16
C GLU A 180 42.15 30.28 34.65
N TYR A 181 41.37 29.36 35.23
CA TYR A 181 40.05 28.96 34.69
C TYR A 181 38.88 29.38 35.60
N GLN A 182 39.16 30.00 36.75
CA GLN A 182 38.17 30.31 37.78
C GLN A 182 36.99 31.14 37.25
N ASP A 183 37.26 32.11 36.38
CA ASP A 183 36.23 33.04 35.87
C ASP A 183 35.57 32.61 34.55
N LEU A 184 36.00 31.48 33.96
CA LEU A 184 35.44 30.99 32.69
C LEU A 184 33.98 30.54 32.83
N LYS A 185 33.07 30.96 31.95
CA LYS A 185 31.82 30.22 31.78
C LYS A 185 32.13 28.89 31.09
N LEU A 186 31.56 27.80 31.59
CA LEU A 186 31.83 26.46 31.06
C LEU A 186 30.61 25.95 30.29
N ALA A 187 30.82 25.48 29.06
CA ALA A 187 29.84 24.77 28.26
C ALA A 187 30.22 23.29 28.18
N PHE A 188 29.24 22.39 28.20
CA PHE A 188 29.45 20.98 27.91
C PHE A 188 29.08 20.69 26.47
N LEU A 189 29.96 20.01 25.74
CA LEU A 189 29.70 19.50 24.39
C LEU A 189 29.56 17.98 24.44
N GLY A 190 28.36 17.46 24.18
CA GLY A 190 28.11 16.02 24.33
C GLY A 190 26.88 15.44 23.63
N PRO A 191 26.63 14.13 23.81
CA PRO A 191 25.58 13.41 23.09
C PRO A 191 24.23 13.38 23.84
N CYS A 192 24.13 13.99 25.03
CA CYS A 192 23.03 13.78 25.96
C CYS A 192 22.17 15.03 26.15
N LEU A 193 20.86 14.91 25.97
CA LEU A 193 19.89 15.98 26.24
C LEU A 193 19.61 16.15 27.74
N ALA A 194 19.58 15.05 28.49
CA ALA A 194 19.30 15.08 29.93
C ALA A 194 20.38 15.82 30.75
N LYS A 195 21.59 16.04 30.20
CA LYS A 195 22.66 16.82 30.83
C LYS A 195 22.25 18.26 31.12
N ARG A 196 21.39 18.84 30.27
CA ARG A 196 20.76 20.14 30.53
C ARG A 196 20.10 20.22 31.91
N ARG A 197 19.40 19.16 32.33
CA ARG A 197 18.75 19.12 33.65
C ARG A 197 19.71 18.97 34.80
N GLU A 198 20.84 18.30 34.58
CA GLU A 198 21.90 18.23 35.58
C GLU A 198 22.49 19.61 35.82
N PHE A 199 22.75 20.39 34.77
CA PHE A 199 23.40 21.70 34.89
C PHE A 199 22.49 22.78 35.48
N HIS A 200 21.19 22.67 35.24
CA HIS A 200 20.19 23.51 35.91
C HIS A 200 19.79 23.02 37.31
N ASP A 201 20.30 21.88 37.78
CA ASP A 201 20.02 21.42 39.15
C ASP A 201 20.73 22.34 40.16
N PRO A 202 20.01 22.95 41.13
CA PRO A 202 20.61 23.83 42.13
C PRO A 202 21.75 23.18 42.92
N ASN A 203 21.75 21.85 43.09
CA ASN A 203 22.79 21.12 43.81
C ASN A 203 24.11 21.02 43.04
N THR A 204 24.16 21.48 41.78
CA THR A 204 25.42 21.59 41.00
C THR A 204 26.03 22.99 41.04
N HIS A 205 25.38 23.94 41.74
CA HIS A 205 25.85 25.32 41.93
C HIS A 205 26.18 26.07 40.63
N GLY A 206 25.59 25.67 39.50
CA GLY A 206 25.84 26.30 38.19
C GLY A 206 27.27 26.12 37.69
N ALA A 207 27.95 25.03 38.06
CA ALA A 207 29.34 24.76 37.66
C ALA A 207 29.52 24.70 36.13
N VAL A 208 28.48 24.30 35.39
CA VAL A 208 28.40 24.31 33.93
C VAL A 208 27.19 25.13 33.54
N ALA A 209 27.37 26.06 32.59
CA ALA A 209 26.36 27.04 32.20
C ALA A 209 25.51 26.60 31.00
N TYR A 210 26.08 25.81 30.07
CA TYR A 210 25.41 25.44 28.82
C TYR A 210 25.52 23.95 28.54
N ASN A 211 24.44 23.34 28.07
CA ASN A 211 24.45 22.02 27.44
C ASN A 211 24.38 22.18 25.91
N VAL A 212 25.50 21.97 25.22
CA VAL A 212 25.58 21.99 23.76
C VAL A 212 25.64 20.56 23.25
N THR A 213 24.73 20.17 22.35
CA THR A 213 24.76 18.83 21.78
C THR A 213 25.64 18.73 20.55
N PHE A 214 26.19 17.53 20.29
CA PHE A 214 26.94 17.27 19.05
C PHE A 214 26.10 17.60 17.82
N LYS A 215 24.84 17.17 17.79
CA LYS A 215 23.93 17.45 16.68
C LYS A 215 23.74 18.95 16.42
N SER A 216 23.51 19.76 17.44
CA SER A 216 23.34 21.21 17.27
C SER A 216 24.63 21.89 16.82
N LEU A 217 25.79 21.51 17.36
CA LEU A 217 27.07 22.07 16.94
C LEU A 217 27.42 21.67 15.50
N THR A 218 27.24 20.40 15.14
CA THR A 218 27.51 19.91 13.77
C THR A 218 26.65 20.65 12.75
N ASN A 219 25.34 20.78 13.01
CA ASN A 219 24.45 21.56 12.15
C ASN A 219 24.92 23.02 12.01
N TYR A 220 25.42 23.63 13.08
CA TYR A 220 25.95 24.99 13.04
C TYR A 220 27.24 25.10 12.22
N LEU A 221 28.20 24.18 12.42
CA LEU A 221 29.45 24.15 11.65
C LEU A 221 29.17 23.98 10.14
N GLU A 222 28.23 23.10 9.79
CA GLU A 222 27.78 22.91 8.40
C GLU A 222 27.17 24.19 7.81
N GLN A 223 26.32 24.89 8.58
CA GLN A 223 25.73 26.17 8.16
C GLN A 223 26.77 27.27 7.96
N GLN A 224 27.86 27.26 8.73
CA GLN A 224 29.00 28.18 8.56
C GLN A 224 29.98 27.73 7.47
N GLY A 225 29.75 26.57 6.84
CA GLY A 225 30.65 26.02 5.83
C GLY A 225 32.02 25.60 6.38
N ILE A 226 32.11 25.30 7.68
CA ILE A 226 33.35 24.86 8.32
C ILE A 226 33.50 23.34 8.14
N GLN A 227 34.40 22.93 7.27
CA GLN A 227 34.78 21.53 7.09
C GLN A 227 35.90 21.18 8.08
N LEU A 228 35.68 20.18 8.93
CA LEU A 228 36.65 19.79 9.97
C LEU A 228 37.94 19.22 9.36
N GLU A 229 37.85 18.51 8.24
CA GLU A 229 39.00 17.90 7.55
C GLU A 229 40.07 18.90 7.09
N ASP A 230 39.67 20.15 6.82
CA ASP A 230 40.56 21.23 6.37
C ASP A 230 41.29 21.96 7.50
N LEU A 231 40.97 21.64 8.75
CA LEU A 231 41.54 22.31 9.91
C LEU A 231 42.81 21.60 10.39
N GLU A 232 43.75 22.38 10.94
CA GLU A 232 44.91 21.82 11.62
C GLU A 232 44.48 21.09 12.90
N ALA A 233 45.15 19.99 13.22
CA ALA A 233 44.90 19.25 14.45
C ALA A 233 45.41 20.05 15.67
N SER A 234 44.63 20.07 16.76
CA SER A 234 45.07 20.63 18.04
C SER A 234 44.67 19.74 19.22
N GLY A 235 45.29 19.98 20.39
CA GLY A 235 45.08 19.19 21.61
C GLY A 235 44.22 19.90 22.66
N PHE A 236 43.76 19.13 23.64
CA PHE A 236 43.04 19.62 24.82
C PHE A 236 43.96 20.41 25.77
N ASP A 237 43.37 21.33 26.54
CA ASP A 237 44.06 22.19 27.51
C ASP A 237 44.15 21.57 28.93
N THR A 238 43.40 20.49 29.20
CA THR A 238 43.52 19.69 30.44
C THR A 238 44.63 18.64 30.32
N PRO A 239 45.17 18.16 31.47
CA PRO A 239 45.94 16.92 31.48
C PRO A 239 45.20 15.81 30.74
N GLU A 240 45.91 15.05 29.90
CA GLU A 240 45.31 13.92 29.21
C GLU A 240 44.87 12.85 30.22
N ALA A 241 43.67 12.32 30.03
CA ALA A 241 43.18 11.20 30.82
C ALA A 241 43.95 9.93 30.45
N GLU A 242 44.53 9.27 31.44
CA GLU A 242 45.29 8.03 31.27
C GLU A 242 44.35 6.81 31.20
N ARG A 243 43.34 6.77 32.08
CA ARG A 243 42.53 5.59 32.43
C ARG A 243 41.11 5.61 31.90
N ALA A 244 40.47 6.77 31.91
CA ALA A 244 39.03 6.90 31.70
C ALA A 244 38.64 7.39 30.29
N VAL A 245 39.48 7.19 29.28
CA VAL A 245 39.14 7.51 27.88
C VAL A 245 38.01 6.65 27.31
N GLY A 246 37.83 5.43 27.82
CA GLY A 246 36.73 4.53 27.48
C GLY A 246 35.44 4.71 28.29
N TYR A 247 35.33 5.76 29.11
CA TYR A 247 34.22 5.90 30.07
C TYR A 247 32.85 6.08 29.42
N SER A 248 32.78 6.46 28.14
CA SER A 248 31.53 6.54 27.40
C SER A 248 30.98 5.18 26.94
N GLN A 249 31.78 4.11 27.02
CA GLN A 249 31.36 2.76 26.65
C GLN A 249 30.66 2.01 27.79
N PRO A 250 29.80 1.05 27.41
CA PRO A 250 29.42 -0.11 28.23
C PRO A 250 30.57 -0.67 29.08
N GLY A 251 30.43 -0.64 30.41
CA GLY A 251 31.45 -1.19 31.32
C GLY A 251 32.74 -0.37 31.44
N GLY A 252 32.80 0.84 30.87
CA GLY A 252 33.97 1.73 30.92
C GLY A 252 34.33 2.15 32.35
N LEU A 253 33.35 2.35 33.22
CA LEU A 253 33.58 2.58 34.65
C LEU A 253 34.23 1.35 35.30
N THR A 254 33.68 0.16 35.04
CA THR A 254 34.24 -1.09 35.56
C THR A 254 35.71 -1.30 35.13
N ASP A 255 36.04 -0.99 33.87
CA ASP A 255 37.41 -1.08 33.35
C ASP A 255 38.33 -0.06 34.05
N THR A 256 37.87 1.17 34.19
CA THR A 256 38.60 2.24 34.91
C THR A 256 38.90 1.82 36.35
N PHE A 257 37.93 1.25 37.08
CA PHE A 257 38.11 0.72 38.44
C PHE A 257 39.21 -0.34 38.53
N ARG A 258 39.30 -1.25 37.55
CA ARG A 258 40.35 -2.28 37.50
C ARG A 258 41.72 -1.64 37.31
N ARG A 259 41.82 -0.61 36.46
CA ARG A 259 43.05 0.14 36.21
C ARG A 259 43.52 0.95 37.42
N PHE A 260 42.63 1.33 38.33
CA PHE A 260 42.97 1.88 39.65
C PHE A 260 43.54 0.85 40.64
N GLY A 261 43.65 -0.44 40.26
CA GLY A 261 44.22 -1.50 41.09
C GLY A 261 43.28 -2.03 42.17
N ILE A 262 41.98 -1.75 42.07
CA ILE A 262 40.97 -2.17 43.04
C ILE A 262 40.58 -3.62 42.75
N LYS A 263 40.77 -4.50 43.72
CA LYS A 263 40.39 -5.92 43.62
C LYS A 263 38.86 -6.04 43.69
N VAL A 264 38.18 -6.04 42.54
CA VAL A 264 36.72 -6.21 42.40
C VAL A 264 36.25 -7.66 42.69
N ARG A 265 36.94 -8.39 43.57
CA ARG A 265 36.97 -9.87 43.50
C ARG A 265 35.82 -10.63 44.16
N ASN A 266 34.89 -10.02 44.90
CA ASN A 266 33.82 -10.77 45.61
C ASN A 266 32.38 -10.20 45.53
N ALA A 267 32.11 -9.15 44.74
CA ALA A 267 30.75 -8.57 44.68
C ALA A 267 30.25 -8.14 43.28
N GLY A 268 30.99 -8.47 42.20
CA GLY A 268 30.62 -8.28 40.79
C GLY A 268 29.81 -7.03 40.45
N ILE A 269 30.47 -5.92 40.06
CA ILE A 269 29.81 -4.69 39.59
C ILE A 269 28.91 -5.05 38.39
N PRO A 270 27.57 -5.06 38.52
CA PRO A 270 26.70 -5.35 37.40
C PRO A 270 26.72 -4.18 36.42
N ARG A 271 26.69 -4.53 35.14
CA ARG A 271 26.61 -3.59 34.02
C ARG A 271 25.20 -3.64 33.49
N VAL A 272 24.50 -2.52 33.57
CA VAL A 272 23.08 -2.44 33.24
C VAL A 272 22.89 -1.33 32.23
N GLU A 273 22.38 -1.69 31.06
CA GLU A 273 22.38 -0.81 29.90
C GLU A 273 21.07 -0.89 29.13
N GLY A 274 20.68 0.27 28.59
CA GLY A 274 19.49 0.36 27.77
C GLY A 274 18.22 0.62 28.58
N PRO A 275 17.28 1.39 28.01
CA PRO A 275 16.12 1.89 28.75
C PRO A 275 15.17 0.76 29.17
N ARG A 276 15.04 -0.30 28.36
CA ARG A 276 14.13 -1.41 28.68
C ARG A 276 14.59 -2.21 29.90
N GLU A 277 15.88 -2.56 29.94
CA GLU A 277 16.44 -3.34 31.04
C GLU A 277 16.48 -2.53 32.33
N ILE A 278 16.92 -1.28 32.25
CA ILE A 278 17.09 -0.41 33.42
C ILE A 278 15.76 -0.14 34.13
N TYR A 279 14.76 0.37 33.39
CA TYR A 279 13.53 0.87 34.00
C TYR A 279 12.44 -0.21 34.11
N GLY A 280 12.50 -1.26 33.29
CA GLY A 280 11.52 -2.35 33.29
C GLY A 280 11.84 -3.45 34.29
N ASN A 281 13.13 -3.74 34.50
CA ASN A 281 13.58 -4.90 35.28
C ASN A 281 14.49 -4.47 36.43
N TYR A 282 15.67 -3.92 36.12
CA TYR A 282 16.76 -3.82 37.08
C TYR A 282 16.49 -2.86 38.25
N LEU A 283 16.09 -1.61 37.99
CA LEU A 283 15.84 -0.64 39.07
C LEU A 283 14.64 -1.05 39.95
N PRO A 284 13.49 -1.49 39.39
CA PRO A 284 12.40 -2.05 40.20
C PRO A 284 12.86 -3.17 41.14
N ASP A 285 13.61 -4.15 40.62
CA ASP A 285 14.07 -5.32 41.38
C ASP A 285 15.13 -4.95 42.43
N LEU A 286 15.95 -3.92 42.17
CA LEU A 286 17.02 -3.48 43.07
C LEU A 286 16.49 -3.09 44.47
N ASN A 287 15.28 -2.55 44.56
CA ASN A 287 14.66 -2.23 45.84
C ASN A 287 14.41 -3.49 46.68
N ASP A 288 14.04 -4.60 46.04
CA ASP A 288 13.82 -5.88 46.71
C ASP A 288 15.15 -6.54 47.08
N ASP A 289 16.16 -6.46 46.22
CA ASP A 289 17.51 -6.94 46.51
C ASP A 289 18.14 -6.21 47.72
N ILE A 290 17.94 -4.88 47.80
CA ILE A 290 18.33 -4.05 48.94
C ILE A 290 17.64 -4.54 50.22
N ARG A 291 16.34 -4.86 50.16
CA ARG A 291 15.59 -5.38 51.31
C ARG A 291 16.07 -6.77 51.73
N LEU A 292 16.47 -7.61 50.77
CA LEU A 292 16.99 -8.96 51.01
C LEU A 292 18.48 -8.99 51.41
N GLY A 293 19.18 -7.86 51.31
CA GLY A 293 20.61 -7.75 51.62
C GLY A 293 21.53 -8.40 50.56
N GLN A 294 21.00 -8.70 49.37
CA GLN A 294 21.73 -9.34 48.26
C GLN A 294 22.15 -8.31 47.21
N VAL A 295 22.94 -7.32 47.63
CA VAL A 295 23.26 -6.17 46.75
C VAL A 295 24.69 -6.16 46.27
N PRO A 296 24.94 -5.65 45.04
CA PRO A 296 26.30 -5.36 44.60
C PRO A 296 26.90 -4.20 45.41
N VAL A 297 28.22 -4.03 45.32
CA VAL A 297 28.91 -2.90 45.97
C VAL A 297 28.65 -1.60 45.20
N LEU A 298 28.69 -1.67 43.87
CA LEU A 298 28.50 -0.55 42.96
C LEU A 298 27.78 -1.04 41.71
N VAL A 299 26.90 -0.22 41.14
CA VAL A 299 26.16 -0.50 39.90
C VAL A 299 26.65 0.45 38.81
N ASP A 300 27.10 -0.12 37.69
CA ASP A 300 27.50 0.60 36.48
C ASP A 300 26.28 0.66 35.53
N ILE A 301 25.63 1.82 35.46
CA ILE A 301 24.31 1.97 34.82
C ILE A 301 24.28 3.10 33.79
N LEU A 302 23.90 2.78 32.56
CA LEU A 302 23.83 3.74 31.45
C LEU A 302 22.53 3.58 30.66
N ASN A 303 21.74 4.65 30.58
CA ASN A 303 20.45 4.64 29.85
C ASN A 303 20.56 4.14 28.40
N CYS A 304 21.63 4.47 27.69
CA CYS A 304 21.76 4.18 26.26
C CYS A 304 22.44 2.82 26.04
N ALA A 305 21.91 2.01 25.11
CA ALA A 305 22.35 0.63 24.86
C ALA A 305 23.78 0.48 24.26
N HIS A 306 24.38 1.58 23.81
CA HIS A 306 25.78 1.64 23.34
C HIS A 306 26.59 2.64 24.18
N GLY A 307 26.23 2.79 25.46
CA GLY A 307 26.73 3.85 26.32
C GLY A 307 26.43 5.24 25.75
N CYS A 308 27.19 6.24 26.18
CA CYS A 308 27.01 7.62 25.71
C CYS A 308 27.31 7.78 24.20
N ASN A 309 28.06 6.85 23.61
CA ASN A 309 28.39 6.86 22.18
C ASN A 309 27.14 6.62 21.30
N GLY A 310 26.09 5.98 21.82
CA GLY A 310 24.79 5.85 21.16
C GLY A 310 23.75 6.82 21.72
N GLY A 311 24.14 8.01 22.18
CA GLY A 311 23.23 8.99 22.78
C GLY A 311 22.20 9.56 21.81
N PRO A 312 21.15 10.24 22.31
CA PRO A 312 20.06 10.78 21.46
C PRO A 312 20.47 11.96 20.58
N ALA A 313 21.62 12.59 20.83
CA ALA A 313 22.09 13.78 20.11
C ALA A 313 23.44 13.58 19.40
N VAL A 314 23.75 12.33 19.00
CA VAL A 314 24.87 12.03 18.10
C VAL A 314 24.51 12.32 16.64
N SER A 315 25.52 12.53 15.80
CA SER A 315 25.39 12.80 14.36
C SER A 315 25.92 11.67 13.46
N HIS A 316 26.57 10.65 14.02
CA HIS A 316 27.10 9.51 13.26
C HIS A 316 26.10 8.35 13.14
N ASN A 317 26.34 7.46 12.18
CA ASN A 317 25.59 6.21 11.97
C ASN A 317 26.43 4.94 12.20
N PHE A 318 27.58 5.05 12.88
CA PHE A 318 28.44 3.90 13.19
C PHE A 318 27.72 2.75 13.89
N SER A 319 28.05 1.52 13.49
CA SER A 319 27.59 0.30 14.14
C SER A 319 28.24 0.13 15.52
N LYS A 320 27.68 -0.75 16.36
CA LYS A 320 28.27 -1.06 17.68
C LYS A 320 29.75 -1.48 17.56
N TYR A 321 30.08 -2.33 16.59
CA TYR A 321 31.45 -2.79 16.38
C TYR A 321 32.40 -1.63 16.05
N GLN A 322 31.99 -0.73 15.16
CA GLN A 322 32.79 0.45 14.80
C GLN A 322 32.98 1.40 15.99
N ILE A 323 31.93 1.62 16.78
CA ILE A 323 32.01 2.40 18.02
C ILE A 323 33.03 1.79 18.97
N ASP A 324 32.96 0.46 19.16
CA ASP A 324 33.85 -0.23 20.09
C ASP A 324 35.30 -0.20 19.61
N ALA A 325 35.55 -0.44 18.32
CA ALA A 325 36.87 -0.37 17.71
C ALA A 325 37.53 1.02 17.87
N ILE A 326 36.79 2.11 17.62
CA ILE A 326 37.32 3.48 17.74
C ILE A 326 37.74 3.79 19.18
N ILE A 327 36.93 3.38 20.16
CA ILE A 327 37.25 3.64 21.57
C ILE A 327 38.39 2.73 22.05
N ASP A 328 38.41 1.46 21.62
CA ASP A 328 39.49 0.53 21.94
C ASP A 328 40.82 1.03 21.36
N GLU A 329 40.86 1.53 20.12
CA GLU A 329 42.03 2.17 19.53
C GLU A 329 42.49 3.37 20.37
N ARG A 330 41.57 4.27 20.75
CA ARG A 330 41.88 5.41 21.63
C ARG A 330 42.44 4.96 22.98
N LYS A 331 41.90 3.88 23.54
CA LYS A 331 42.34 3.30 24.82
C LYS A 331 43.73 2.68 24.70
N GLU A 332 43.98 1.90 23.67
CA GLU A 332 45.29 1.29 23.40
C GLU A 332 46.36 2.35 23.18
N ALA A 333 46.09 3.37 22.37
CA ALA A 333 47.00 4.50 22.15
C ALA A 333 47.37 5.21 23.47
N GLN A 334 46.40 5.38 24.38
CA GLN A 334 46.66 5.97 25.70
C GLN A 334 47.46 5.03 26.62
N ILE A 335 47.24 3.72 26.54
CA ILE A 335 48.03 2.74 27.28
C ILE A 335 49.47 2.74 26.78
N GLU A 336 49.71 2.68 25.47
CA GLU A 336 51.05 2.69 24.87
C GLU A 336 51.83 3.97 25.22
N LYS A 337 51.16 5.12 25.11
CA LYS A 337 51.73 6.44 25.46
C LYS A 337 52.23 6.48 26.92
N HIS A 338 51.56 5.79 27.83
CA HIS A 338 51.89 5.79 29.25
C HIS A 338 52.69 4.56 29.72
N GLN A 339 52.82 3.50 28.90
CA GLN A 339 53.65 2.33 29.18
C GLN A 339 55.15 2.65 29.24
N THR A 340 55.64 3.63 28.48
CA THR A 340 57.04 4.10 28.51
C THR A 340 57.41 4.87 29.79
N VAL A 341 56.43 5.21 30.63
CA VAL A 341 56.62 5.86 31.94
C VAL A 341 56.62 4.83 33.10
N MET A 342 56.36 3.55 32.82
CA MET A 342 56.13 2.48 33.80
C MET A 342 57.38 1.69 34.26
N GLU A 343 58.54 2.34 34.43
CA GLU A 343 59.63 1.77 35.25
C GLU A 343 59.47 2.09 36.76
N GLY A 344 58.30 2.56 37.21
CA GLY A 344 57.97 2.85 38.62
C GLY A 344 56.55 2.43 39.03
N ASP A 345 56.25 2.47 40.34
CA ASP A 345 54.93 2.13 40.91
C ASP A 345 53.84 2.99 40.24
N PRO A 346 52.83 2.40 39.56
CA PRO A 346 51.73 3.11 38.90
C PRO A 346 50.98 4.11 39.79
N ARG A 347 51.17 4.01 41.12
CA ARG A 347 50.61 4.90 42.14
C ARG A 347 51.37 6.21 42.33
N GLU A 348 52.48 6.47 41.63
CA GLU A 348 53.30 7.69 41.85
C GLU A 348 52.91 8.89 40.98
N VAL A 349 52.58 8.71 39.70
CA VAL A 349 52.37 9.84 38.75
C VAL A 349 51.20 10.75 39.15
N PHE A 350 50.12 10.20 39.69
CA PHE A 350 48.93 10.97 40.10
C PHE A 350 48.82 11.17 41.63
N ARG A 351 49.84 10.77 42.40
CA ARG A 351 49.77 10.81 43.88
C ARG A 351 49.63 12.24 44.40
N GLU A 352 50.31 13.18 43.77
CA GLU A 352 50.25 14.60 44.12
C GLU A 352 48.89 15.21 43.74
N PHE A 353 48.39 14.88 42.54
CA PHE A 353 47.06 15.26 42.06
C PHE A 353 45.92 14.79 42.99
N TYR A 354 45.93 13.51 43.40
CA TYR A 354 44.90 13.00 44.32
C TYR A 354 44.99 13.60 45.72
N ARG A 355 46.20 13.94 46.21
CA ARG A 355 46.36 14.69 47.46
C ARG A 355 45.80 16.10 47.37
N GLU A 356 45.88 16.74 46.21
CA GLU A 356 45.27 18.05 45.99
C GLU A 356 43.74 17.98 45.99
N LEU A 357 43.17 16.96 45.34
CA LEU A 357 41.72 16.70 45.37
C LEU A 357 41.20 16.48 46.80
N GLU A 358 41.99 15.85 47.67
CA GLU A 358 41.61 15.66 49.08
C GLU A 358 41.48 16.98 49.85
N LYS A 359 42.18 18.05 49.45
CA LYS A 359 42.07 19.38 50.09
C LYS A 359 40.71 20.05 49.82
N THR A 360 40.07 19.74 48.71
CA THR A 360 38.80 20.36 48.23
C THR A 360 37.62 19.39 48.26
N LYS A 361 37.73 18.29 49.00
CA LYS A 361 36.77 17.17 49.05
C LYS A 361 35.30 17.55 49.24
N SER A 362 34.99 18.63 49.96
CA SER A 362 33.60 19.07 50.19
C SER A 362 32.92 19.63 48.94
N ALA A 363 33.69 20.18 47.99
CA ALA A 363 33.14 20.76 46.76
C ALA A 363 32.58 19.70 45.81
N TYR A 364 33.06 18.45 45.92
CA TYR A 364 32.68 17.33 45.05
C TYR A 364 31.48 16.52 45.58
N SER A 365 30.88 16.92 46.70
CA SER A 365 29.75 16.20 47.27
C SER A 365 28.43 16.63 46.65
N ARG A 366 27.65 15.67 46.16
CA ARG A 366 26.34 15.91 45.57
C ARG A 366 25.20 15.43 46.48
N ARG A 367 24.13 16.21 46.50
CA ARG A 367 22.81 15.80 47.00
C ARG A 367 21.83 15.73 45.85
N TYR A 368 20.84 14.84 46.00
CA TYR A 368 19.75 14.65 45.06
C TYR A 368 18.44 14.94 45.79
N ASN A 369 17.41 15.31 45.05
CA ASN A 369 16.13 15.71 45.60
C ASN A 369 15.09 14.61 45.34
N ASP A 370 14.23 14.34 46.32
CA ASP A 370 13.00 13.59 46.05
C ASP A 370 12.06 14.49 45.23
N LYS A 371 11.78 14.07 43.99
CA LYS A 371 10.90 14.74 43.03
C LYS A 371 9.64 13.91 42.77
N SER A 372 9.31 12.93 43.61
CA SER A 372 8.11 12.10 43.50
C SER A 372 6.81 12.92 43.48
N ALA A 373 6.80 14.10 44.11
CA ALA A 373 5.68 15.04 44.04
C ALA A 373 5.36 15.55 42.62
N ASN A 374 6.30 15.43 41.66
CA ASN A 374 6.04 15.72 40.25
C ASN A 374 5.10 14.69 39.62
N GLN A 375 4.96 13.50 40.21
CA GLN A 375 3.93 12.53 39.83
C GLN A 375 2.57 12.98 40.38
N TYR A 376 1.99 14.01 39.78
CA TYR A 376 0.62 14.44 40.07
C TYR A 376 -0.44 13.51 39.47
N LEU A 377 -0.03 12.40 38.85
CA LEU A 377 -0.90 11.38 38.27
C LEU A 377 -1.70 10.72 39.40
N ARG A 378 -3.01 10.68 39.23
CA ARG A 378 -3.92 10.07 40.20
C ARG A 378 -4.06 8.58 39.92
N SER A 379 -4.18 7.81 40.98
CA SER A 379 -4.65 6.42 40.89
C SER A 379 -6.17 6.41 41.01
N PRO A 380 -6.88 5.68 40.13
CA PRO A 380 -8.33 5.57 40.21
C PRO A 380 -8.76 4.77 41.46
N SER A 381 -9.91 5.12 42.02
CA SER A 381 -10.63 4.24 42.94
C SER A 381 -11.18 3.00 42.21
N ALA A 382 -11.59 1.97 42.95
CA ALA A 382 -12.12 0.74 42.35
C ALA A 382 -13.32 0.99 41.42
N ASP A 383 -14.21 1.92 41.78
CA ASP A 383 -15.38 2.29 40.97
C ASP A 383 -14.98 3.07 39.71
N GLU A 384 -14.03 4.00 39.82
CA GLU A 384 -13.50 4.75 38.68
C GLU A 384 -12.75 3.85 37.69
N GLU A 385 -11.96 2.90 38.22
CA GLU A 385 -11.27 1.90 37.42
C GLU A 385 -12.27 1.02 36.66
N GLU A 386 -13.33 0.55 37.33
CA GLU A 386 -14.37 -0.24 36.68
C GLU A 386 -15.07 0.54 35.57
N ASN A 387 -15.41 1.82 35.78
CA ASN A 387 -16.03 2.66 34.77
C ASN A 387 -15.15 2.80 33.51
N ILE A 388 -13.83 2.91 33.65
CA ILE A 388 -12.93 2.98 32.49
C ILE A 388 -12.80 1.63 31.80
N TRP A 389 -12.77 0.52 32.56
CA TRP A 389 -12.79 -0.81 31.96
C TRP A 389 -14.05 -1.04 31.12
N GLN A 390 -15.21 -0.56 31.60
CA GLN A 390 -16.45 -0.56 30.82
C GLN A 390 -16.33 0.31 29.56
N LEU A 391 -15.79 1.53 29.68
CA LEU A 391 -15.56 2.43 28.54
C LEU A 391 -14.64 1.81 27.47
N MET A 392 -13.63 1.04 27.89
CA MET A 392 -12.71 0.34 26.98
C MET A 392 -13.30 -0.95 26.36
N HIS A 393 -14.56 -1.28 26.65
CA HIS A 393 -15.23 -2.55 26.31
C HIS A 393 -14.52 -3.79 26.89
N LYS A 394 -13.98 -3.70 28.12
CA LYS A 394 -13.29 -4.79 28.82
C LYS A 394 -13.87 -5.07 30.22
N PRO A 395 -15.16 -5.41 30.33
CA PRO A 395 -15.82 -5.64 31.62
C PRO A 395 -15.26 -6.86 32.36
N THR A 396 -14.71 -7.87 31.68
CA THR A 396 -14.26 -9.12 32.34
C THR A 396 -12.74 -9.17 32.56
N SER A 397 -12.30 -9.96 33.54
CA SER A 397 -10.86 -10.16 33.82
C SER A 397 -10.11 -10.78 32.62
N GLU A 398 -10.76 -11.65 31.85
CA GLU A 398 -10.19 -12.25 30.64
C GLU A 398 -9.94 -11.18 29.56
N GLU A 399 -10.93 -10.32 29.30
CA GLU A 399 -10.81 -9.23 28.33
C GLU A 399 -9.77 -8.20 28.74
N ARG A 400 -9.66 -7.90 30.04
CA ARG A 400 -8.61 -7.04 30.62
C ARG A 400 -7.21 -7.62 30.39
N GLY A 401 -7.09 -8.94 30.25
CA GLY A 401 -5.84 -9.65 29.92
C GLY A 401 -5.40 -9.56 28.45
N ILE A 402 -6.25 -9.09 27.53
CA ILE A 402 -5.95 -9.01 26.08
C ILE A 402 -5.05 -7.81 25.77
N ASN A 403 -3.75 -7.98 26.01
CA ASN A 403 -2.72 -6.95 25.85
C ASN A 403 -2.16 -6.88 24.41
N CYS A 404 -2.93 -6.34 23.46
CA CYS A 404 -2.49 -6.24 22.05
C CYS A 404 -1.38 -5.20 21.78
N ALA A 405 -0.99 -4.40 22.77
CA ALA A 405 0.05 -3.36 22.73
C ALA A 405 -0.07 -2.28 21.62
N SER A 406 -1.19 -2.21 20.90
CA SER A 406 -1.35 -1.35 19.72
C SER A 406 -1.32 0.14 20.06
N CYS A 407 -1.86 0.53 21.23
CA CYS A 407 -1.89 1.92 21.72
C CYS A 407 -0.51 2.44 22.20
N GLY A 408 0.54 1.62 22.16
CA GLY A 408 1.89 2.00 22.62
C GLY A 408 2.14 1.84 24.12
N TYR A 409 1.10 1.62 24.93
CA TYR A 409 1.27 1.44 26.38
C TYR A 409 1.80 0.06 26.79
N GLY A 410 1.73 -0.93 25.90
CA GLY A 410 2.24 -2.29 26.14
C GLY A 410 1.19 -3.19 26.79
N ASN A 411 0.57 -2.74 27.89
CA ASN A 411 -0.54 -3.43 28.54
C ASN A 411 -1.78 -2.54 28.68
N CYS A 412 -2.94 -3.16 28.89
CA CYS A 412 -4.22 -2.47 28.99
C CYS A 412 -4.38 -1.68 30.28
N ARG A 413 -3.68 -2.05 31.37
CA ARG A 413 -3.73 -1.33 32.64
C ARG A 413 -3.09 0.05 32.53
N ASP A 414 -1.94 0.15 31.87
CA ASP A 414 -1.26 1.42 31.61
C ASP A 414 -2.07 2.31 30.66
N MET A 415 -2.77 1.72 29.69
CA MET A 415 -3.72 2.44 28.85
C MET A 415 -4.90 2.98 29.67
N MET A 416 -5.46 2.18 30.59
CA MET A 416 -6.54 2.60 31.50
C MET A 416 -6.09 3.80 32.36
N LEU A 417 -4.88 3.72 32.95
CA LEU A 417 -4.31 4.82 33.74
C LEU A 417 -4.09 6.08 32.90
N ALA A 418 -3.69 5.92 31.63
CA ALA A 418 -3.54 7.04 30.71
C ALA A 418 -4.88 7.70 30.38
N ILE A 419 -5.94 6.92 30.16
CA ILE A 419 -7.31 7.44 29.94
C ILE A 419 -7.79 8.18 31.21
N TYR A 420 -7.63 7.58 32.39
CA TYR A 420 -8.06 8.19 33.66
C TYR A 420 -7.42 9.56 33.89
N ASN A 421 -6.14 9.70 33.54
CA ASN A 421 -5.38 10.92 33.72
C ASN A 421 -5.50 11.90 32.53
N ASN A 422 -6.43 11.66 31.58
CA ASN A 422 -6.62 12.46 30.36
C ASN A 422 -5.36 12.60 29.50
N LEU A 423 -4.53 11.57 29.46
CA LEU A 423 -3.28 11.53 28.68
C LEU A 423 -3.48 10.84 27.32
N ASN A 424 -4.52 10.02 27.19
CA ASN A 424 -4.82 9.36 25.92
C ASN A 424 -6.33 9.13 25.76
N PRO A 425 -6.94 9.47 24.62
CA PRO A 425 -8.31 9.08 24.29
C PRO A 425 -8.49 7.56 24.22
N VAL A 426 -9.72 7.09 24.49
CA VAL A 426 -10.08 5.66 24.40
C VAL A 426 -10.03 5.16 22.95
N GLU A 427 -10.26 6.07 22.00
CA GLU A 427 -10.23 5.86 20.55
C GLU A 427 -8.86 5.38 20.06
N SER A 428 -7.78 5.66 20.80
CA SER A 428 -6.44 5.11 20.52
C SER A 428 -6.34 3.59 20.82
N CYS A 429 -7.34 2.98 21.43
CA CYS A 429 -7.38 1.55 21.72
C CYS A 429 -7.95 0.76 20.54
N LYS A 430 -7.11 -0.06 19.89
CA LYS A 430 -7.52 -0.94 18.79
C LYS A 430 -8.65 -1.92 19.18
N TYR A 431 -8.60 -2.44 20.40
CA TYR A 431 -9.61 -3.37 20.89
C TYR A 431 -10.98 -2.68 21.05
N TYR A 432 -10.99 -1.46 21.58
CA TYR A 432 -12.19 -0.63 21.66
C TYR A 432 -12.79 -0.41 20.27
N LEU A 433 -11.98 0.04 19.29
CA LEU A 433 -12.44 0.26 17.91
C LEU A 433 -13.01 -1.01 17.28
N PHE A 434 -12.39 -2.17 17.52
CA PHE A 434 -12.89 -3.45 17.03
C PHE A 434 -14.27 -3.79 17.64
N LYS A 435 -14.42 -3.66 18.96
CA LYS A 435 -15.69 -3.92 19.66
C LYS A 435 -16.77 -2.93 19.27
N GLU A 436 -16.41 -1.67 19.07
CA GLU A 436 -17.34 -0.64 18.59
C GLU A 436 -17.82 -0.96 17.17
N ASN A 437 -16.92 -1.39 16.29
CA ASN A 437 -17.27 -1.83 14.95
C ASN A 437 -18.16 -3.09 14.95
N GLU A 438 -17.91 -4.07 15.82
CA GLU A 438 -18.80 -5.24 15.97
C GLU A 438 -20.20 -4.82 16.42
N ARG A 439 -20.31 -3.88 17.38
CA ARG A 439 -21.60 -3.36 17.84
C ARG A 439 -22.33 -2.59 16.75
N ASN A 440 -21.61 -1.74 16.02
CA ASN A 440 -22.17 -0.98 14.91
C ASN A 440 -22.65 -1.90 13.79
N LEU A 441 -21.87 -2.94 13.45
CA LEU A 441 -22.27 -3.93 12.46
C LEU A 441 -23.53 -4.66 12.89
N LYS A 442 -23.57 -5.12 14.15
CA LYS A 442 -24.75 -5.78 14.70
C LYS A 442 -25.98 -4.86 14.73
N GLN A 443 -25.80 -3.59 15.08
CA GLN A 443 -26.89 -2.62 15.05
C GLN A 443 -27.43 -2.43 13.62
N VAL A 444 -26.54 -2.40 12.62
CA VAL A 444 -26.95 -2.32 11.20
C VAL A 444 -27.67 -3.60 10.77
N GLU A 445 -27.21 -4.78 11.20
CA GLU A 445 -27.89 -6.06 10.96
C GLU A 445 -29.28 -6.11 11.63
N ASP A 446 -29.38 -5.70 12.89
CA ASP A 446 -30.65 -5.65 13.64
C ASP A 446 -31.62 -4.64 12.99
N GLN A 447 -31.12 -3.48 12.54
CA GLN A 447 -31.93 -2.51 11.76
C GLN A 447 -32.36 -3.07 10.41
N ALA A 448 -31.51 -3.83 9.73
CA ALA A 448 -31.86 -4.48 8.47
C ALA A 448 -32.95 -5.54 8.66
N LEU A 449 -32.88 -6.32 9.75
CA LEU A 449 -33.92 -7.26 10.16
C LEU A 449 -35.22 -6.55 10.51
N GLU A 450 -35.19 -5.45 11.26
CA GLU A 450 -36.38 -4.66 11.59
C GLU A 450 -37.01 -4.05 10.33
N ILE A 451 -36.19 -3.60 9.37
CA ILE A 451 -36.67 -3.14 8.06
C ILE A 451 -37.29 -4.29 7.26
N GLU A 452 -36.72 -5.50 7.32
CA GLU A 452 -37.28 -6.68 6.67
C GLU A 452 -38.61 -7.11 7.30
N GLU A 453 -38.70 -7.11 8.63
CA GLU A 453 -39.96 -7.36 9.35
C GLU A 453 -41.01 -6.28 9.02
N GLN A 454 -40.64 -5.00 8.99
CA GLN A 454 -41.53 -3.92 8.56
C GLN A 454 -41.94 -4.06 7.10
N ARG A 455 -41.04 -4.50 6.21
CA ARG A 455 -41.36 -4.76 4.80
C ARG A 455 -42.34 -5.92 4.67
N ASP A 456 -42.14 -6.99 5.42
CA ASP A 456 -43.01 -8.17 5.40
C ASP A 456 -44.36 -7.87 6.07
N GLU A 457 -44.39 -7.04 7.12
CA GLU A 457 -45.63 -6.48 7.67
C GLU A 457 -46.34 -5.58 6.65
N ILE A 458 -45.62 -4.71 5.93
CA ILE A 458 -46.19 -3.89 4.86
C ILE A 458 -46.72 -4.77 3.72
N ALA A 459 -46.01 -5.85 3.36
CA ALA A 459 -46.46 -6.80 2.34
C ALA A 459 -47.72 -7.55 2.78
N ALA A 460 -47.77 -8.02 4.04
CA ALA A 460 -48.95 -8.68 4.61
C ALA A 460 -50.12 -7.69 4.79
N TRP A 461 -49.83 -6.44 5.18
CA TRP A 461 -50.82 -5.37 5.22
C TRP A 461 -51.33 -5.06 3.83
N ASN A 462 -50.48 -5.06 2.79
CA ASN A 462 -50.89 -4.88 1.40
C ASN A 462 -51.77 -6.03 0.92
N GLU A 463 -51.46 -7.28 1.27
CA GLU A 463 -52.28 -8.46 0.93
C GLU A 463 -53.66 -8.41 1.62
N VAL A 464 -53.69 -7.98 2.90
CA VAL A 464 -54.94 -7.73 3.65
C VAL A 464 -55.67 -6.47 3.15
N LEU A 465 -54.94 -5.46 2.66
CA LEU A 465 -55.51 -4.26 2.04
C LEU A 465 -56.14 -4.64 0.69
N GLU A 466 -55.51 -5.50 -0.10
CA GLU A 466 -56.06 -6.02 -1.37
C GLU A 466 -57.37 -6.79 -1.14
N GLU A 467 -57.49 -7.58 -0.07
CA GLU A 467 -58.76 -8.21 0.33
C GLU A 467 -59.78 -7.20 0.91
N THR A 468 -59.33 -6.17 1.64
CA THR A 468 -60.21 -5.19 2.29
C THR A 468 -60.67 -4.07 1.33
N VAL A 469 -59.92 -3.81 0.25
CA VAL A 469 -60.22 -2.82 -0.78
C VAL A 469 -61.44 -3.23 -1.64
N ALA A 470 -61.89 -4.49 -1.54
CA ALA A 470 -63.19 -4.91 -2.05
C ALA A 470 -64.40 -4.46 -1.18
N SER A 471 -64.20 -3.81 -0.03
CA SER A 471 -65.31 -3.55 0.93
C SER A 471 -65.20 -2.31 1.81
N ARG A 472 -64.70 -1.15 1.33
CA ARG A 472 -65.11 0.17 1.89
C ARG A 472 -64.72 1.37 1.06
N THR A 473 -65.59 1.69 0.12
CA THR A 473 -65.67 2.96 -0.62
C THR A 473 -66.11 4.11 0.28
N THR A 474 -65.27 4.63 1.19
CA THR A 474 -65.53 5.95 1.82
C THR A 474 -64.32 6.63 2.48
N ALA A 475 -63.13 6.61 1.87
CA ALA A 475 -61.98 7.39 2.36
C ALA A 475 -61.11 8.02 1.25
N LEU A 476 -61.59 8.06 0.01
CA LEU A 476 -60.81 8.48 -1.17
C LEU A 476 -60.68 10.00 -1.39
N ARG A 477 -61.28 10.85 -0.55
CA ARG A 477 -61.24 12.31 -0.75
C ARG A 477 -60.10 13.05 -0.02
N ASN A 478 -59.42 12.42 0.93
CA ASN A 478 -58.41 13.10 1.75
C ASN A 478 -56.96 12.65 1.50
N LEU A 479 -56.73 11.55 0.75
CA LEU A 479 -55.38 11.05 0.47
C LEU A 479 -54.73 11.68 -0.78
N LEU A 480 -55.52 12.21 -1.71
CA LEU A 480 -55.03 12.67 -3.02
C LEU A 480 -54.19 13.95 -2.99
N ASN A 481 -54.07 14.64 -1.85
CA ASN A 481 -53.22 15.84 -1.72
C ASN A 481 -51.83 15.55 -1.11
N ASN A 482 -51.57 14.33 -0.60
CA ASN A 482 -50.30 14.01 0.08
C ASN A 482 -49.31 13.22 -0.78
N ALA A 483 -49.68 12.77 -1.98
CA ALA A 483 -48.85 11.90 -2.83
C ALA A 483 -47.99 12.61 -3.89
N GLY A 484 -48.15 13.93 -4.08
CA GLY A 484 -47.35 14.68 -5.07
C GLY A 484 -47.57 14.27 -6.53
N GLN A 485 -48.68 13.58 -6.84
CA GLN A 485 -49.06 13.13 -8.19
C GLN A 485 -50.25 13.93 -8.73
N GLY A 486 -50.20 14.23 -10.03
CA GLY A 486 -51.24 14.91 -10.78
C GLY A 486 -52.30 13.94 -11.33
N PHE A 487 -53.54 14.03 -10.86
CA PHE A 487 -54.67 13.30 -11.43
C PHE A 487 -55.55 14.21 -12.29
N LEU A 488 -55.80 13.81 -13.54
CA LEU A 488 -56.78 14.44 -14.41
C LEU A 488 -57.59 13.40 -15.17
N SER A 489 -58.77 13.79 -15.66
CA SER A 489 -59.61 12.93 -16.50
C SER A 489 -60.14 13.69 -17.71
N PHE A 490 -60.30 12.99 -18.83
CA PHE A 490 -60.91 13.51 -20.06
C PHE A 490 -61.79 12.45 -20.74
N GLY A 491 -62.82 12.92 -21.44
CA GLY A 491 -63.78 12.05 -22.12
C GLY A 491 -63.47 11.88 -23.62
N PRO A 492 -64.42 11.30 -24.39
CA PRO A 492 -64.30 11.16 -25.85
C PRO A 492 -64.19 12.49 -26.62
N ASP A 493 -64.52 13.62 -25.98
CA ASP A 493 -64.29 14.96 -26.49
C ASP A 493 -62.83 15.43 -26.37
N LEU A 494 -61.97 14.62 -25.74
CA LEU A 494 -60.55 14.85 -25.46
C LEU A 494 -60.26 16.08 -24.57
N LEU A 495 -61.31 16.66 -23.99
CA LEU A 495 -61.21 17.83 -23.11
C LEU A 495 -61.06 17.40 -21.65
N VAL A 496 -60.12 18.04 -20.96
CA VAL A 496 -59.90 17.80 -19.53
C VAL A 496 -61.07 18.35 -18.71
N ARG A 497 -61.60 17.52 -17.79
CA ARG A 497 -62.73 17.84 -16.91
C ARG A 497 -62.36 18.88 -15.85
N GLU A 498 -63.35 19.47 -15.19
CA GLU A 498 -63.14 20.46 -14.11
C GLU A 498 -62.53 19.86 -12.83
N GLU A 499 -62.69 18.54 -12.64
CA GLU A 499 -62.22 17.81 -11.46
C GLU A 499 -60.81 17.22 -11.70
N TYR A 500 -59.77 18.01 -11.41
CA TYR A 500 -58.37 17.57 -11.42
C TYR A 500 -57.64 17.97 -10.13
N SER A 501 -56.56 17.25 -9.83
CA SER A 501 -55.77 17.48 -8.61
C SER A 501 -55.03 18.82 -8.62
N SER A 502 -54.72 19.35 -7.43
CA SER A 502 -53.94 20.59 -7.31
C SER A 502 -52.50 20.47 -7.85
N GLU A 503 -51.95 19.26 -7.91
CA GLU A 503 -50.62 18.99 -8.47
C GLU A 503 -50.58 19.15 -10.00
N CYS A 504 -51.68 18.89 -10.70
CA CYS A 504 -51.78 19.19 -12.15
C CYS A 504 -51.53 20.68 -12.45
N VAL A 505 -51.99 21.59 -11.58
CA VAL A 505 -51.73 23.03 -11.74
C VAL A 505 -50.24 23.35 -11.59
N ARG A 506 -49.51 22.60 -10.75
CA ARG A 506 -48.06 22.77 -10.58
C ARG A 506 -47.28 22.22 -11.77
N ILE A 507 -47.68 21.07 -12.29
CA ILE A 507 -47.05 20.45 -13.48
C ILE A 507 -47.24 21.32 -14.73
N PHE A 508 -48.49 21.74 -15.01
CA PHE A 508 -48.82 22.49 -16.23
C PHE A 508 -48.73 24.02 -16.08
N GLY A 509 -48.59 24.55 -14.86
CA GLY A 509 -48.43 25.99 -14.57
C GLY A 509 -49.68 26.85 -14.82
N SER A 510 -50.81 26.27 -15.18
CA SER A 510 -52.06 27.00 -15.46
C SER A 510 -53.30 26.12 -15.21
N ALA A 511 -54.49 26.73 -15.19
CA ALA A 511 -55.75 25.98 -15.14
C ALA A 511 -55.95 25.18 -16.44
N ILE A 512 -56.24 23.88 -16.31
CA ILE A 512 -56.27 22.94 -17.43
C ILE A 512 -57.68 22.50 -17.87
N ALA A 513 -58.73 22.88 -17.11
CA ALA A 513 -60.12 22.57 -17.47
C ALA A 513 -60.47 23.08 -18.89
N GLY A 514 -61.13 22.22 -19.68
CA GLY A 514 -61.63 22.56 -21.01
C GLY A 514 -60.55 22.72 -22.09
N ARG A 515 -59.30 22.35 -21.80
CA ARG A 515 -58.22 22.23 -22.80
C ARG A 515 -58.10 20.78 -23.27
N LYS A 516 -57.62 20.58 -24.50
CA LYS A 516 -57.31 19.24 -25.01
C LYS A 516 -56.11 18.65 -24.27
N PHE A 517 -56.16 17.34 -24.00
CA PHE A 517 -55.07 16.66 -23.29
C PHE A 517 -53.74 16.67 -24.05
N ALA A 518 -53.74 16.40 -25.37
CA ALA A 518 -52.53 16.39 -26.19
C ALA A 518 -51.80 17.75 -26.22
N ASP A 519 -52.55 18.85 -26.25
CA ASP A 519 -52.01 20.22 -26.19
C ASP A 519 -51.26 20.50 -24.88
N LEU A 520 -51.62 19.81 -23.79
CA LEU A 520 -51.02 19.99 -22.47
C LEU A 520 -49.71 19.22 -22.33
N ILE A 521 -49.63 18.00 -22.86
CA ILE A 521 -48.42 17.15 -22.76
C ILE A 521 -47.38 17.46 -23.83
N PHE A 522 -47.79 18.05 -24.97
CA PHE A 522 -46.89 18.46 -26.05
C PHE A 522 -47.13 19.91 -26.50
N PRO A 523 -46.82 20.94 -25.69
CA PRO A 523 -47.24 22.33 -25.97
C PRO A 523 -46.65 22.99 -27.23
N LYS A 524 -45.67 22.36 -27.89
CA LYS A 524 -44.96 22.92 -29.06
C LYS A 524 -44.76 21.92 -30.21
N ASP A 525 -45.26 20.69 -30.09
CA ASP A 525 -45.06 19.63 -31.08
C ASP A 525 -46.41 19.23 -31.68
N ARG A 526 -46.71 19.80 -32.85
CA ARG A 526 -48.00 19.62 -33.50
C ARG A 526 -48.18 18.21 -34.07
N GLU A 527 -47.09 17.57 -34.48
CA GLU A 527 -47.13 16.23 -35.05
C GLU A 527 -47.43 15.20 -33.96
N GLN A 528 -46.81 15.33 -32.79
CA GLN A 528 -47.13 14.49 -31.63
C GLN A 528 -48.51 14.76 -31.05
N GLN A 529 -48.98 16.02 -31.07
CA GLN A 529 -50.37 16.34 -30.71
C GLN A 529 -51.37 15.59 -31.59
N ASP A 530 -51.21 15.67 -32.92
CA ASP A 530 -52.12 15.04 -33.88
C ASP A 530 -52.06 13.50 -33.77
N PHE A 531 -50.89 12.93 -33.48
CA PHE A 531 -50.72 11.49 -33.25
C PHE A 531 -51.46 11.00 -31.99
N VAL A 532 -51.28 11.68 -30.86
CA VAL A 532 -51.94 11.30 -29.60
C VAL A 532 -53.45 11.51 -29.65
N ASP A 533 -53.92 12.61 -30.25
CA ASP A 533 -55.37 12.83 -30.48
C ASP A 533 -55.97 11.70 -31.33
N SER A 534 -55.26 11.23 -32.36
CA SER A 534 -55.70 10.12 -33.21
C SER A 534 -55.74 8.79 -32.44
N LEU A 535 -54.74 8.50 -31.61
CA LEU A 535 -54.73 7.30 -30.76
C LEU A 535 -55.88 7.29 -29.76
N PHE A 536 -56.15 8.41 -29.07
CA PHE A 536 -57.26 8.48 -28.13
C PHE A 536 -58.62 8.37 -28.83
N PHE A 537 -58.76 8.93 -30.03
CA PHE A 537 -59.97 8.78 -30.83
C PHE A 537 -60.27 7.30 -31.15
N GLU A 538 -59.25 6.51 -31.50
CA GLU A 538 -59.39 5.07 -31.70
C GLU A 538 -59.68 4.32 -30.39
N ILE A 539 -59.00 4.67 -29.30
CA ILE A 539 -59.19 4.06 -27.97
C ILE A 539 -60.64 4.24 -27.46
N PHE A 540 -61.25 5.43 -27.65
CA PHE A 540 -62.63 5.70 -27.22
C PHE A 540 -63.70 5.14 -28.16
N ASN A 541 -63.44 5.02 -29.47
CA ASN A 541 -64.46 4.55 -30.43
C ASN A 541 -64.52 3.02 -30.57
N HIS A 542 -63.45 2.31 -30.25
CA HIS A 542 -63.45 0.84 -30.32
C HIS A 542 -64.08 0.23 -29.04
N GLN A 543 -65.12 -0.60 -29.23
CA GLN A 543 -65.80 -1.36 -28.17
C GLN A 543 -65.13 -2.71 -27.81
N ASN A 544 -64.00 -3.05 -28.44
CA ASN A 544 -63.33 -4.35 -28.24
C ASN A 544 -62.09 -4.20 -27.34
N GLU A 545 -62.00 -4.98 -26.25
CA GLU A 545 -60.89 -4.93 -25.28
C GLU A 545 -59.53 -5.24 -25.93
N ASP A 546 -59.47 -6.18 -26.89
CA ASP A 546 -58.24 -6.57 -27.58
C ASP A 546 -57.56 -5.44 -28.36
N ALA A 547 -58.35 -4.49 -28.89
CA ALA A 547 -57.79 -3.36 -29.64
C ALA A 547 -57.14 -2.34 -28.71
N ARG A 548 -57.70 -2.17 -27.49
CA ARG A 548 -57.18 -1.22 -26.50
C ARG A 548 -55.85 -1.67 -25.91
N GLU A 549 -55.60 -2.98 -25.82
CA GLU A 549 -54.29 -3.54 -25.44
C GLU A 549 -53.17 -3.23 -26.44
N VAL A 550 -53.50 -3.00 -27.71
CA VAL A 550 -52.52 -2.64 -28.74
C VAL A 550 -52.23 -1.14 -28.76
N TYR A 551 -53.25 -0.29 -28.54
CA TYR A 551 -53.10 1.17 -28.63
C TYR A 551 -52.61 1.82 -27.34
N LEU A 552 -52.96 1.31 -26.16
CA LEU A 552 -52.52 1.87 -24.87
C LEU A 552 -50.99 1.92 -24.71
N PRO A 553 -50.21 0.88 -25.08
CA PRO A 553 -48.75 0.92 -25.00
C PRO A 553 -48.07 1.87 -25.99
N LEU A 554 -48.79 2.32 -27.03
CA LEU A 554 -48.28 3.27 -28.03
C LEU A 554 -48.39 4.74 -27.55
N LEU A 555 -49.12 4.98 -26.46
CA LEU A 555 -49.19 6.29 -25.84
C LEU A 555 -47.88 6.63 -25.11
N PRO A 556 -47.50 7.92 -25.05
CA PRO A 556 -46.28 8.34 -24.40
C PRO A 556 -46.40 8.13 -22.88
N THR A 557 -45.55 7.28 -22.34
CA THR A 557 -45.45 6.99 -20.90
C THR A 557 -44.58 8.00 -20.16
N GLU A 558 -43.78 8.80 -20.86
CA GLU A 558 -42.99 9.91 -20.31
C GLU A 558 -43.00 11.11 -21.24
N VAL A 559 -43.16 12.31 -20.68
CA VAL A 559 -43.22 13.57 -21.43
C VAL A 559 -42.47 14.69 -20.71
N LEU A 560 -41.87 15.61 -21.47
CA LEU A 560 -41.17 16.78 -20.92
C LEU A 560 -42.11 17.99 -20.89
N ILE A 561 -42.60 18.35 -19.70
CA ILE A 561 -43.51 19.48 -19.51
C ILE A 561 -42.81 20.52 -18.65
N ASN A 562 -42.70 21.77 -19.12
CA ASN A 562 -42.10 22.88 -18.36
C ASN A 562 -40.72 22.55 -17.72
N TYR A 563 -39.86 21.84 -18.46
CA TYR A 563 -38.53 21.38 -18.01
C TYR A 563 -38.53 20.31 -16.91
N LYS A 564 -39.64 19.59 -16.74
CA LYS A 564 -39.76 18.43 -15.84
C LYS A 564 -40.10 17.18 -16.63
N TYR A 565 -39.48 16.06 -16.28
CA TYR A 565 -39.83 14.75 -16.80
C TYR A 565 -41.04 14.22 -16.04
N ILE A 566 -42.16 14.06 -16.74
CA ILE A 566 -43.41 13.61 -16.16
C ILE A 566 -43.73 12.22 -16.71
N ASN A 567 -43.79 11.24 -15.83
CA ASN A 567 -44.32 9.94 -16.16
C ASN A 567 -45.86 10.01 -16.24
N VAL A 568 -46.45 9.41 -17.26
CA VAL A 568 -47.89 9.43 -17.54
C VAL A 568 -48.41 8.00 -17.61
N GLU A 569 -49.29 7.64 -16.69
CA GLU A 569 -50.03 6.39 -16.71
C GLU A 569 -51.48 6.62 -17.13
N TYR A 570 -51.98 5.80 -18.05
CA TYR A 570 -53.32 5.92 -18.60
C TYR A 570 -54.21 4.79 -18.10
N LYS A 571 -55.38 5.13 -17.55
CA LYS A 571 -56.35 4.14 -17.06
C LYS A 571 -57.77 4.51 -17.48
N MET A 572 -58.47 3.57 -18.12
CA MET A 572 -59.88 3.73 -18.45
C MET A 572 -60.74 3.48 -17.21
N ILE A 573 -61.67 4.38 -16.92
CA ILE A 573 -62.59 4.27 -15.78
C ILE A 573 -64.03 4.59 -16.20
N GLU A 574 -65.00 3.98 -15.50
CA GLU A 574 -66.43 4.25 -15.68
C GLU A 574 -66.83 5.51 -14.90
N ASP A 575 -67.50 6.46 -15.55
CA ASP A 575 -68.02 7.67 -14.92
C ASP A 575 -69.29 7.36 -14.11
N ALA A 576 -69.19 7.38 -12.77
CA ALA A 576 -70.31 7.09 -11.88
C ALA A 576 -71.39 8.21 -11.83
N GLY A 577 -71.19 9.34 -12.51
CA GLY A 577 -72.06 10.52 -12.42
C GLY A 577 -73.02 10.77 -13.59
N HIS A 578 -72.70 10.33 -14.80
CA HIS A 578 -73.49 10.61 -16.02
C HIS A 578 -73.52 9.40 -16.96
N SER A 579 -74.58 9.27 -17.75
CA SER A 579 -74.89 8.13 -18.63
C SER A 579 -73.69 7.56 -19.41
N CYS A 580 -73.33 6.30 -19.14
CA CYS A 580 -72.49 5.38 -19.96
C CYS A 580 -71.45 6.05 -20.89
N ALA A 581 -70.54 6.85 -20.33
CA ALA A 581 -69.37 7.33 -21.04
C ALA A 581 -68.12 6.88 -20.27
N GLU A 582 -67.27 6.08 -20.93
CA GLU A 582 -65.93 5.77 -20.42
C GLU A 582 -65.07 7.03 -20.49
N VAL A 583 -64.23 7.23 -19.46
CA VAL A 583 -63.27 8.33 -19.42
C VAL A 583 -61.87 7.79 -19.21
N CYS A 584 -60.88 8.49 -19.75
CA CYS A 584 -59.48 8.18 -19.51
C CYS A 584 -58.99 9.03 -18.33
N MET A 585 -58.47 8.37 -17.30
CA MET A 585 -57.75 8.99 -16.20
C MET A 585 -56.26 8.94 -16.50
N ALA A 586 -55.61 10.10 -16.51
CA ALA A 586 -54.16 10.20 -16.61
C ALA A 586 -53.57 10.52 -15.23
N VAL A 587 -52.61 9.71 -14.81
CA VAL A 587 -51.81 9.90 -13.59
C VAL A 587 -50.44 10.43 -13.99
N LEU A 588 -50.08 11.59 -13.45
CA LEU A 588 -48.88 12.34 -13.79
C LEU A 588 -47.93 12.36 -12.59
N SER A 589 -46.72 11.86 -12.74
CA SER A 589 -45.71 11.83 -11.67
C SER A 589 -44.44 12.55 -12.12
N ASP A 590 -43.96 13.51 -11.32
CA ASP A 590 -42.67 14.17 -11.57
C ASP A 590 -41.53 13.21 -11.23
N VAL A 591 -40.86 12.69 -12.26
CA VAL A 591 -39.72 11.77 -12.14
C VAL A 591 -38.39 12.47 -12.47
N THR A 592 -38.38 13.80 -12.52
CA THR A 592 -37.22 14.60 -12.93
C THR A 592 -35.96 14.27 -12.12
N GLU A 593 -36.07 14.18 -10.80
CA GLU A 593 -34.93 13.89 -9.93
C GLU A 593 -34.38 12.47 -10.17
N ASN A 594 -35.27 11.47 -10.22
CA ASN A 594 -34.89 10.08 -10.52
C ASN A 594 -34.23 9.97 -11.89
N ARG A 595 -34.76 10.67 -12.90
CA ARG A 595 -34.24 10.61 -14.26
C ARG A 595 -32.87 11.25 -14.39
N LEU A 596 -32.65 12.37 -13.70
CA LEU A 596 -31.34 13.02 -13.62
C LEU A 596 -30.33 12.13 -12.87
N LEU A 597 -30.74 11.47 -11.79
CA LEU A 597 -29.89 10.54 -11.04
C LEU A 597 -29.53 9.30 -11.86
N GLU A 598 -30.49 8.67 -12.54
CA GLU A 598 -30.25 7.55 -13.45
C GLU A 598 -29.25 7.92 -14.54
N SER A 599 -29.41 9.08 -15.16
CA SER A 599 -28.48 9.58 -16.17
C SER A 599 -27.08 9.83 -15.60
N GLN A 600 -26.95 10.35 -14.38
CA GLN A 600 -25.66 10.54 -13.71
C GLN A 600 -24.98 9.21 -13.39
N VAL A 601 -25.72 8.22 -12.87
CA VAL A 601 -25.19 6.88 -12.58
C VAL A 601 -24.70 6.20 -13.85
N GLU A 602 -25.45 6.32 -14.95
CA GLU A 602 -25.07 5.73 -16.23
C GLU A 602 -23.83 6.40 -16.83
N GLN A 603 -23.71 7.73 -16.72
CA GLN A 603 -22.49 8.44 -17.12
C GLN A 603 -21.28 7.98 -16.31
N GLU A 604 -21.45 7.83 -15.00
CA GLU A 604 -20.38 7.38 -14.09
C GLU A 604 -19.93 5.95 -14.39
N ARG A 605 -20.88 5.05 -14.72
CA ARG A 605 -20.58 3.67 -15.18
C ARG A 605 -19.74 3.68 -16.45
N ASN A 606 -20.14 4.46 -17.45
CA ASN A 606 -19.43 4.54 -18.73
C ASN A 606 -18.02 5.12 -18.57
N LEU A 607 -17.85 6.10 -17.67
CA LEU A 607 -16.54 6.65 -17.32
C LEU A 607 -15.64 5.58 -16.69
N LEU A 608 -16.14 4.77 -15.75
CA LEU A 608 -15.34 3.70 -15.14
C LEU A 608 -14.92 2.63 -16.14
N LYS A 609 -15.80 2.26 -17.08
CA LYS A 609 -15.46 1.32 -18.17
C LYS A 609 -14.34 1.86 -19.05
N MET A 610 -14.43 3.14 -19.45
CA MET A 610 -13.40 3.83 -20.23
C MET A 610 -12.06 3.84 -19.50
N VAL A 611 -12.05 4.21 -18.21
CA VAL A 611 -10.84 4.25 -17.38
C VAL A 611 -10.14 2.88 -17.36
N VAL A 612 -10.87 1.78 -17.14
CA VAL A 612 -10.25 0.45 -17.13
C VAL A 612 -9.69 0.08 -18.50
N LYS A 613 -10.46 0.28 -19.58
CA LYS A 613 -9.99 -0.05 -20.94
C LYS A 613 -8.73 0.74 -21.31
N VAL A 614 -8.64 2.02 -20.94
CA VAL A 614 -7.46 2.86 -21.14
C VAL A 614 -6.25 2.37 -20.34
N ILE A 615 -6.44 1.98 -19.07
CA ILE A 615 -5.33 1.48 -18.23
C ILE A 615 -4.80 0.14 -18.78
N VAL A 616 -5.71 -0.76 -19.16
CA VAL A 616 -5.37 -2.11 -19.66
C VAL A 616 -4.70 -2.01 -21.03
N ASN A 617 -5.29 -1.27 -21.96
CA ASN A 617 -4.80 -1.10 -23.34
C ASN A 617 -3.99 0.20 -23.52
N ARG A 618 -3.13 0.54 -22.55
CA ARG A 618 -2.43 1.83 -22.51
C ARG A 618 -1.65 2.15 -23.79
N THR A 619 -1.00 1.15 -24.38
CA THR A 619 -0.16 1.33 -25.57
C THR A 619 -1.02 1.73 -26.77
N ASP A 620 -2.14 1.02 -26.97
CA ASP A 620 -3.07 1.28 -28.06
C ASP A 620 -3.78 2.62 -27.87
N PHE A 621 -4.13 2.97 -26.62
CA PHE A 621 -4.68 4.28 -26.28
C PHE A 621 -3.72 5.41 -26.66
N ILE A 622 -2.46 5.37 -26.21
CA ILE A 622 -1.45 6.40 -26.52
C ILE A 622 -1.25 6.51 -28.03
N GLN A 623 -1.15 5.38 -28.72
CA GLN A 623 -0.97 5.35 -30.17
C GLN A 623 -2.16 5.99 -30.90
N ASN A 624 -3.39 5.63 -30.54
CA ASN A 624 -4.61 6.17 -31.16
C ASN A 624 -4.78 7.68 -30.91
N VAL A 625 -4.48 8.15 -29.70
CA VAL A 625 -4.51 9.58 -29.36
C VAL A 625 -3.48 10.35 -30.20
N ASN A 626 -2.25 9.83 -30.30
CA ASN A 626 -1.18 10.44 -31.09
C ASN A 626 -1.51 10.45 -32.59
N ASP A 627 -2.06 9.36 -33.12
CA ASP A 627 -2.45 9.24 -34.52
C ASP A 627 -3.60 10.18 -34.87
N PHE A 628 -4.59 10.32 -33.99
CA PHE A 628 -5.70 11.26 -34.19
C PHE A 628 -5.26 12.72 -34.08
N HIS A 629 -4.36 13.05 -33.14
CA HIS A 629 -3.76 14.38 -33.05
C HIS A 629 -2.95 14.71 -34.32
N ARG A 630 -2.15 13.77 -34.83
CA ARG A 630 -1.39 13.95 -36.08
C ARG A 630 -2.30 14.13 -37.28
N PHE A 631 -3.39 13.35 -37.35
CA PHE A 631 -4.39 13.44 -38.41
C PHE A 631 -5.08 14.82 -38.42
N SER A 632 -5.58 15.26 -37.27
CA SER A 632 -6.31 16.52 -37.12
C SER A 632 -5.44 17.76 -37.36
N THR A 633 -4.18 17.74 -36.92
CA THR A 633 -3.29 18.92 -37.04
C THR A 633 -2.60 19.05 -38.39
N SER A 634 -2.22 17.93 -39.05
CA SER A 634 -1.32 17.99 -40.20
C SER A 634 -1.75 17.14 -41.40
N GLU A 635 -2.26 15.92 -41.21
CA GLU A 635 -2.55 15.03 -42.34
C GLU A 635 -3.82 15.43 -43.08
N LEU A 636 -4.85 15.88 -42.37
CA LEU A 636 -6.09 16.38 -42.98
C LEU A 636 -5.80 17.53 -43.96
N GLN A 637 -4.96 18.49 -43.58
CA GLN A 637 -4.56 19.59 -44.46
C GLN A 637 -3.76 19.11 -45.67
N LYS A 638 -2.88 18.12 -45.49
CA LYS A 638 -2.11 17.52 -46.60
C LYS A 638 -3.02 16.79 -47.60
N ILE A 639 -4.01 16.03 -47.12
CA ILE A 639 -4.97 15.32 -47.98
C ILE A 639 -5.78 16.33 -48.79
N LEU A 640 -6.29 17.38 -48.13
CA LEU A 640 -7.04 18.45 -48.79
C LEU A 640 -6.20 19.19 -49.86
N ALA A 641 -4.91 19.43 -49.57
CA ALA A 641 -3.96 20.11 -50.46
C ALA A 641 -3.32 19.20 -51.54
N GLY A 642 -3.48 17.89 -51.45
CA GLY A 642 -2.84 16.91 -52.34
C GLY A 642 -3.39 16.92 -53.78
N PRO A 643 -2.70 16.25 -54.73
CA PRO A 643 -3.08 16.22 -56.15
C PRO A 643 -4.22 15.24 -56.51
N ALA A 644 -4.71 14.44 -55.55
CA ALA A 644 -5.77 13.44 -55.74
C ALA A 644 -7.12 14.06 -56.17
N THR A 645 -7.98 13.24 -56.79
CA THR A 645 -9.34 13.66 -57.18
C THR A 645 -10.22 13.96 -55.96
N LYS A 646 -11.36 14.62 -56.17
CA LYS A 646 -12.25 15.00 -55.04
C LYS A 646 -12.83 13.75 -54.37
N GLU A 647 -13.15 12.76 -55.19
CA GLU A 647 -13.69 11.45 -54.84
C GLU A 647 -12.68 10.65 -54.01
N GLU A 648 -11.41 10.61 -54.44
CA GLU A 648 -10.32 9.94 -53.72
C GLU A 648 -10.06 10.57 -52.36
N LYS A 649 -10.04 11.91 -52.28
CA LYS A 649 -9.84 12.63 -51.01
C LYS A 649 -10.98 12.37 -50.04
N PHE A 650 -12.21 12.39 -50.53
CA PHE A 650 -13.38 12.13 -49.71
C PHE A 650 -13.37 10.70 -49.16
N ALA A 651 -13.04 9.72 -50.00
CA ALA A 651 -12.94 8.31 -49.61
C ALA A 651 -11.81 8.06 -48.59
N ASP A 652 -10.64 8.71 -48.72
CA ASP A 652 -9.54 8.60 -47.74
C ASP A 652 -9.93 9.20 -46.38
N ILE A 653 -10.51 10.41 -46.36
CA ILE A 653 -10.95 11.05 -45.12
C ILE A 653 -12.04 10.22 -44.43
N PHE A 654 -13.04 9.76 -45.17
CA PHE A 654 -14.13 8.95 -44.64
C PHE A 654 -13.59 7.64 -44.04
N ARG A 655 -12.69 6.95 -44.74
CA ARG A 655 -12.05 5.71 -44.24
C ARG A 655 -11.30 5.94 -42.92
N ARG A 656 -10.51 7.02 -42.84
CA ARG A 656 -9.76 7.36 -41.61
C ARG A 656 -10.68 7.68 -40.45
N LEU A 657 -11.73 8.46 -40.69
CA LEU A 657 -12.74 8.77 -39.65
C LEU A 657 -13.43 7.50 -39.16
N HIS A 658 -13.74 6.57 -40.07
CA HIS A 658 -14.32 5.28 -39.74
C HIS A 658 -13.39 4.42 -38.88
N THR A 659 -12.10 4.36 -39.24
CA THR A 659 -11.08 3.66 -38.44
C THR A 659 -10.94 4.29 -37.05
N PHE A 660 -10.89 5.61 -36.93
CA PHE A 660 -10.82 6.28 -35.63
C PHE A 660 -12.07 6.02 -34.78
N LYS A 661 -13.25 6.01 -35.39
CA LYS A 661 -14.50 5.67 -34.70
C LYS A 661 -14.45 4.24 -34.14
N GLY A 662 -13.96 3.28 -34.92
CA GLY A 662 -13.74 1.91 -34.46
C GLY A 662 -12.78 1.85 -33.27
N ASN A 663 -11.61 2.46 -33.39
CA ASN A 663 -10.56 2.43 -32.36
C ASN A 663 -11.01 3.11 -31.05
N PHE A 664 -11.64 4.28 -31.12
CA PHE A 664 -12.14 4.97 -29.92
C PHE A 664 -13.36 4.28 -29.29
N SER A 665 -14.18 3.59 -30.09
CA SER A 665 -15.28 2.77 -29.57
C SER A 665 -14.77 1.61 -28.74
N GLN A 666 -13.65 0.97 -29.11
CA GLN A 666 -13.03 -0.11 -28.33
C GLN A 666 -12.49 0.37 -26.97
N LEU A 667 -12.20 1.66 -26.86
CA LEU A 667 -11.71 2.31 -25.64
C LEU A 667 -12.83 2.93 -24.80
N ASN A 668 -14.10 2.75 -25.20
CA ASN A 668 -15.29 3.36 -24.59
C ASN A 668 -15.23 4.90 -24.49
N MET A 669 -14.58 5.57 -25.46
CA MET A 669 -14.52 7.04 -25.52
C MET A 669 -15.77 7.60 -26.21
N GLY A 670 -16.87 7.65 -25.45
CA GLY A 670 -18.20 7.89 -26.01
C GLY A 670 -18.38 9.25 -26.71
N PHE A 671 -17.76 10.31 -26.20
CA PHE A 671 -18.00 11.65 -26.75
C PHE A 671 -17.34 11.85 -28.12
N VAL A 672 -16.09 11.43 -28.28
CA VAL A 672 -15.41 11.49 -29.59
C VAL A 672 -16.09 10.59 -30.62
N VAL A 673 -16.57 9.41 -30.22
CA VAL A 673 -17.29 8.47 -31.10
C VAL A 673 -18.60 9.06 -31.61
N GLU A 674 -19.37 9.73 -30.75
CA GLU A 674 -20.63 10.38 -31.15
C GLU A 674 -20.38 11.50 -32.16
N CYS A 675 -19.35 12.33 -31.94
CA CYS A 675 -18.97 13.40 -32.86
C CYS A 675 -18.51 12.86 -34.22
N LEU A 676 -17.71 11.79 -34.22
CA LEU A 676 -17.27 11.11 -35.44
C LEU A 676 -18.45 10.53 -36.21
N HIS A 677 -19.41 9.92 -35.52
CA HIS A 677 -20.61 9.38 -36.16
C HIS A 677 -21.46 10.48 -36.81
N GLN A 678 -21.70 11.60 -36.13
CA GLN A 678 -22.43 12.74 -36.70
C GLN A 678 -21.74 13.30 -37.94
N LEU A 679 -20.40 13.32 -37.96
CA LEU A 679 -19.62 13.74 -39.11
C LEU A 679 -19.73 12.75 -40.28
N GLU A 680 -19.62 11.44 -40.01
CA GLU A 680 -19.84 10.40 -41.03
C GLU A 680 -21.22 10.49 -41.67
N THR A 681 -22.28 10.68 -40.87
CA THR A 681 -23.65 10.79 -41.36
C THR A 681 -23.80 12.02 -42.25
N LYS A 682 -23.31 13.19 -41.81
CA LYS A 682 -23.30 14.40 -42.64
C LYS A 682 -22.56 14.19 -43.96
N MET A 683 -21.38 13.56 -43.91
CA MET A 683 -20.61 13.23 -45.12
C MET A 683 -21.43 12.32 -46.06
N THR A 684 -22.15 11.35 -45.52
CA THR A 684 -23.01 10.45 -46.29
C THR A 684 -24.21 11.17 -46.91
N ASP A 685 -24.89 12.04 -46.16
CA ASP A 685 -26.02 12.83 -46.65
C ASP A 685 -25.60 13.76 -47.79
N PHE A 686 -24.42 14.39 -47.66
CA PHE A 686 -23.82 15.18 -48.74
C PHE A 686 -23.52 14.37 -50.02
N LYS A 687 -23.22 13.07 -49.88
CA LYS A 687 -23.02 12.18 -51.04
C LYS A 687 -24.36 11.86 -51.74
N ASN A 688 -25.45 11.79 -50.99
CA ASN A 688 -26.78 11.39 -51.48
C ASN A 688 -27.60 12.55 -52.07
N GLU A 689 -27.47 13.77 -51.55
CA GLU A 689 -28.32 14.92 -51.94
C GLU A 689 -27.88 15.64 -53.24
N GLY A 690 -26.73 15.32 -53.82
CA GLY A 690 -26.33 15.85 -55.13
C GLY A 690 -24.94 15.38 -55.56
N GLY A 691 -24.86 14.65 -56.67
CA GLY A 691 -23.61 14.07 -57.17
C GLY A 691 -22.46 15.07 -57.19
N LEU A 692 -21.43 14.83 -56.35
CA LEU A 692 -20.07 15.40 -56.33
C LEU A 692 -19.87 16.78 -56.99
N HIS A 693 -20.74 17.74 -56.70
CA HIS A 693 -20.57 19.14 -57.11
C HIS A 693 -19.94 20.01 -56.00
N LEU A 694 -19.28 19.41 -55.01
CA LEU A 694 -18.55 20.17 -53.99
C LEU A 694 -17.36 20.89 -54.61
N ASP A 695 -17.33 22.22 -54.49
CA ASP A 695 -16.12 23.02 -54.71
C ASP A 695 -15.04 22.60 -53.68
N GLN A 696 -13.77 22.63 -54.07
CA GLN A 696 -12.64 22.48 -53.15
C GLN A 696 -12.70 23.48 -51.99
N GLU A 697 -13.37 24.63 -52.18
CA GLU A 697 -13.67 25.61 -51.13
C GLU A 697 -14.79 25.17 -50.16
N GLU A 698 -15.82 24.46 -50.61
CA GLU A 698 -16.91 23.96 -49.75
C GLU A 698 -16.43 22.81 -48.86
N LEU A 699 -15.59 21.93 -49.41
CA LEU A 699 -14.93 20.85 -48.66
C LEU A 699 -13.97 21.43 -47.60
N LYS A 700 -13.23 22.48 -47.94
CA LYS A 700 -12.44 23.24 -46.96
C LYS A 700 -13.32 23.91 -45.91
N GLN A 701 -14.46 24.49 -46.28
CA GLN A 701 -15.37 25.11 -45.32
C GLN A 701 -15.91 24.11 -44.30
N LEU A 702 -16.34 22.92 -44.75
CA LEU A 702 -16.86 21.87 -43.90
C LEU A 702 -15.85 21.45 -42.81
N PHE A 703 -14.58 21.29 -43.18
CA PHE A 703 -13.52 20.89 -42.22
C PHE A 703 -12.88 22.07 -41.48
N SER A 704 -12.93 23.30 -41.99
CA SER A 704 -12.37 24.49 -41.33
C SER A 704 -13.13 24.94 -40.09
N GLN A 705 -14.40 24.52 -39.96
CA GLN A 705 -15.24 24.80 -38.79
C GLN A 705 -15.17 23.72 -37.72
N LEU A 706 -14.51 22.60 -38.02
CA LEU A 706 -14.37 21.48 -37.10
C LEU A 706 -12.99 21.57 -36.44
N GLU A 707 -12.97 21.43 -35.12
CA GLU A 707 -11.76 21.30 -34.31
C GLU A 707 -11.74 19.88 -33.73
N PRO A 708 -11.42 18.82 -34.52
CA PRO A 708 -11.67 17.44 -34.12
C PRO A 708 -10.93 17.04 -32.83
N TYR A 709 -9.80 17.68 -32.56
CA TYR A 709 -9.04 17.45 -31.34
C TYR A 709 -9.81 17.88 -30.08
N THR A 710 -10.66 18.91 -30.15
CA THR A 710 -11.49 19.35 -29.00
C THR A 710 -12.51 18.30 -28.58
N TRP A 711 -12.88 17.37 -29.48
CA TRP A 711 -13.75 16.25 -29.13
C TRP A 711 -13.02 15.25 -28.25
N LEU A 712 -11.78 14.92 -28.63
CA LEU A 712 -10.93 14.03 -27.85
C LEU A 712 -10.55 14.66 -26.50
N GLU A 713 -10.29 15.97 -26.47
CA GLU A 713 -9.91 16.71 -25.26
C GLU A 713 -10.95 16.57 -24.13
N LYS A 714 -12.24 16.46 -24.47
CA LYS A 714 -13.31 16.28 -23.48
C LYS A 714 -13.22 14.91 -22.79
N ASP A 715 -13.06 13.83 -23.54
CA ASP A 715 -12.88 12.49 -22.98
C ASP A 715 -11.55 12.39 -22.19
N LEU A 716 -10.48 13.03 -22.67
CA LEU A 716 -9.20 13.12 -21.95
C LEU A 716 -9.34 13.87 -20.62
N THR A 717 -10.11 14.95 -20.57
CA THR A 717 -10.37 15.70 -19.34
C THR A 717 -11.05 14.83 -18.28
N TYR A 718 -12.05 14.03 -18.67
CA TYR A 718 -12.70 13.09 -17.76
C TYR A 718 -11.74 12.02 -17.24
N LEU A 719 -10.85 11.50 -18.09
CA LEU A 719 -9.80 10.57 -17.67
C LEU A 719 -8.82 11.22 -16.69
N GLU A 720 -8.42 12.48 -16.93
CA GLU A 720 -7.51 13.24 -16.06
C GLU A 720 -8.13 13.51 -14.68
N GLU A 721 -9.43 13.84 -14.59
CA GLU A 721 -10.14 14.01 -13.32
C GLU A 721 -10.13 12.72 -12.47
N VAL A 722 -10.27 11.56 -13.12
CA VAL A 722 -10.27 10.28 -12.44
C VAL A 722 -8.86 9.78 -12.13
N LEU A 723 -7.87 9.97 -13.01
CA LEU A 723 -6.52 9.42 -12.85
C LEU A 723 -5.56 10.37 -12.11
N GLY A 724 -5.83 11.67 -12.12
CA GLY A 724 -5.23 12.67 -11.23
C GLY A 724 -3.91 13.31 -11.69
N GLN A 725 -3.49 13.15 -12.95
CA GLN A 725 -2.29 13.77 -13.56
C GLN A 725 -2.47 13.93 -15.07
N LYS A 726 -1.61 14.73 -15.73
CA LYS A 726 -1.52 14.81 -17.21
C LYS A 726 -1.20 13.41 -17.76
N LEU A 727 -2.13 12.81 -18.48
CA LEU A 727 -1.98 11.45 -19.03
C LEU A 727 -0.85 11.33 -20.07
N LEU A 728 -0.42 12.46 -20.66
CA LEU A 728 0.60 12.52 -21.70
C LEU A 728 1.80 13.36 -21.18
N THR A 729 2.82 12.68 -20.66
CA THR A 729 4.14 13.27 -20.37
C THR A 729 5.12 13.01 -21.52
N GLU A 730 6.28 13.67 -21.55
CA GLU A 730 7.28 13.52 -22.63
C GLU A 730 7.82 12.08 -22.82
N ASP A 731 7.55 11.16 -21.88
CA ASP A 731 8.06 9.78 -21.83
C ASP A 731 7.00 8.66 -22.07
N ASP A 732 5.77 8.95 -22.49
CA ASP A 732 4.70 7.95 -22.75
C ASP A 732 4.35 6.99 -21.57
N GLU A 733 4.64 7.37 -20.31
CA GLU A 733 4.38 6.55 -19.12
C GLU A 733 3.14 7.01 -18.33
N LEU A 734 2.21 6.08 -18.07
CA LEU A 734 1.03 6.30 -17.21
C LEU A 734 1.34 5.89 -15.75
N VAL A 735 1.51 6.88 -14.86
CA VAL A 735 1.82 6.64 -13.44
C VAL A 735 0.56 6.70 -12.58
N ILE A 736 0.13 5.55 -12.04
CA ILE A 736 -1.05 5.45 -11.16
C ILE A 736 -0.64 5.00 -9.77
N SER A 737 -1.03 5.77 -8.74
CA SER A 737 -0.79 5.37 -7.35
C SER A 737 -1.62 4.14 -6.95
N LYS A 738 -1.04 3.26 -6.13
CA LYS A 738 -1.73 2.04 -5.63
C LYS A 738 -3.05 2.36 -4.92
N SER A 739 -3.11 3.44 -4.14
CA SER A 739 -4.33 3.87 -3.46
C SER A 739 -5.44 4.27 -4.45
N LYS A 740 -5.07 4.90 -5.56
CA LYS A 740 -6.03 5.30 -6.60
C LYS A 740 -6.56 4.10 -7.37
N LEU A 741 -5.69 3.14 -7.69
CA LEU A 741 -6.09 1.88 -8.33
C LEU A 741 -7.07 1.08 -7.44
N MET A 742 -6.85 1.05 -6.12
CA MET A 742 -7.82 0.45 -5.18
C MET A 742 -9.15 1.23 -5.08
N GLN A 743 -9.13 2.56 -5.20
CA GLN A 743 -10.36 3.36 -5.25
C GLN A 743 -11.16 3.10 -6.52
N ILE A 744 -10.49 2.92 -7.67
CA ILE A 744 -11.12 2.55 -8.93
C ILE A 744 -11.73 1.16 -8.82
N GLU A 745 -11.00 0.17 -8.28
CA GLU A 745 -11.51 -1.19 -8.02
C GLU A 745 -12.80 -1.16 -7.19
N LYS A 746 -12.82 -0.40 -6.09
CA LYS A 746 -14.01 -0.27 -5.23
C LYS A 746 -15.19 0.44 -5.91
N ARG A 747 -14.93 1.47 -6.72
CA ARG A 747 -15.97 2.16 -7.49
C ARG A 747 -16.60 1.21 -8.51
N ILE A 748 -15.80 0.36 -9.14
CA ILE A 748 -16.26 -0.68 -10.07
C ILE A 748 -17.18 -1.66 -9.35
N GLU A 749 -16.75 -2.22 -8.21
CA GLU A 749 -17.55 -3.16 -7.41
C GLU A 749 -18.90 -2.58 -6.93
N THR A 750 -18.98 -1.26 -6.77
CA THR A 750 -20.19 -0.58 -6.27
C THR A 750 -21.18 -0.22 -7.39
N LEU A 751 -20.67 0.22 -8.54
CA LEU A 751 -21.50 0.82 -9.58
C LEU A 751 -21.78 -0.13 -10.75
N LEU A 752 -20.89 -1.08 -11.04
CA LEU A 752 -21.03 -2.00 -12.17
C LEU A 752 -21.71 -3.31 -11.74
N SER A 753 -22.29 -4.01 -12.71
CA SER A 753 -22.94 -5.30 -12.50
C SER A 753 -21.93 -6.40 -12.13
N PRO A 754 -22.36 -7.51 -11.49
CA PRO A 754 -21.48 -8.63 -11.16
C PRO A 754 -20.74 -9.23 -12.35
N SER A 755 -21.36 -9.22 -13.54
CA SER A 755 -20.76 -9.69 -14.79
C SER A 755 -19.58 -8.81 -15.20
N GLU A 756 -19.78 -7.50 -15.21
CA GLU A 756 -18.74 -6.51 -15.57
C GLU A 756 -17.60 -6.47 -14.53
N CYS A 757 -17.91 -6.66 -13.26
CA CYS A 757 -16.90 -6.73 -12.19
C CYS A 757 -15.97 -7.93 -12.37
N LYS A 758 -16.53 -9.11 -12.71
CA LYS A 758 -15.74 -10.32 -12.98
C LYS A 758 -14.77 -10.17 -14.16
N LEU A 759 -15.07 -9.24 -15.05
CA LEU A 759 -14.32 -8.92 -16.26
C LEU A 759 -13.17 -7.94 -16.00
N LEU A 760 -13.49 -6.79 -15.41
CA LEU A 760 -12.58 -5.65 -15.32
C LEU A 760 -11.62 -5.74 -14.13
N ILE A 761 -12.06 -6.37 -13.03
CA ILE A 761 -11.25 -6.46 -11.81
C ILE A 761 -9.99 -7.32 -12.01
N PRO A 762 -10.04 -8.53 -12.62
CA PRO A 762 -8.84 -9.31 -12.85
C PRO A 762 -7.76 -8.57 -13.65
N GLU A 763 -8.15 -7.90 -14.74
CA GLU A 763 -7.23 -7.11 -15.56
C GLU A 763 -6.60 -5.94 -14.78
N LEU A 764 -7.40 -5.25 -13.94
CA LEU A 764 -6.89 -4.20 -13.07
C LEU A 764 -5.92 -4.74 -11.99
N ARG A 765 -6.17 -5.97 -11.50
CA ARG A 765 -5.32 -6.61 -10.48
C ARG A 765 -3.97 -7.04 -11.02
N LYS A 766 -3.88 -7.47 -12.28
CA LYS A 766 -2.63 -7.86 -12.97
C LYS A 766 -1.58 -6.75 -12.95
N LEU A 767 -2.00 -5.49 -12.95
CA LEU A 767 -1.11 -4.32 -12.86
C LEU A 767 -0.34 -4.24 -11.53
N ARG A 768 -0.75 -5.01 -10.51
CA ARG A 768 -0.07 -5.08 -9.20
C ARG A 768 0.94 -6.21 -9.13
N TYR A 769 1.02 -7.07 -10.15
CA TYR A 769 1.81 -8.29 -10.11
C TYR A 769 3.28 -7.99 -10.42
N LYS A 770 4.17 -8.78 -9.82
CA LYS A 770 5.61 -8.70 -10.02
C LYS A 770 6.19 -10.09 -10.29
N PRO A 771 7.34 -10.21 -10.96
CA PRO A 771 8.07 -11.46 -11.01
C PRO A 771 8.28 -12.04 -9.59
N PHE A 772 8.00 -13.32 -9.41
CA PHE A 772 8.08 -13.97 -8.10
C PHE A 772 9.51 -13.94 -7.53
N ALA A 773 10.52 -13.97 -8.41
CA ALA A 773 11.94 -13.86 -8.07
C ALA A 773 12.26 -12.55 -7.33
N ASP A 774 11.69 -11.42 -7.75
CA ASP A 774 11.93 -10.09 -7.16
C ASP A 774 11.59 -10.02 -5.67
N LEU A 775 10.71 -10.92 -5.19
CA LEU A 775 10.38 -11.00 -3.77
C LEU A 775 11.57 -11.44 -2.91
N PHE A 776 12.62 -12.00 -3.52
CA PHE A 776 13.79 -12.55 -2.85
C PHE A 776 15.05 -11.66 -2.96
N ASP A 777 14.99 -10.53 -3.67
CA ASP A 777 16.15 -9.65 -3.95
C ASP A 777 16.87 -9.12 -2.71
N SER A 778 16.17 -9.07 -1.57
CA SER A 778 16.75 -8.61 -0.30
C SER A 778 17.56 -9.69 0.44
N PHE A 779 17.43 -10.97 0.08
CA PHE A 779 18.08 -12.07 0.79
C PHE A 779 19.58 -12.22 0.52
N PRO A 780 20.11 -11.99 -0.70
CA PRO A 780 21.54 -11.99 -0.93
C PRO A 780 22.30 -11.10 0.08
N ASP A 781 21.89 -9.84 0.23
CA ASP A 781 22.48 -8.90 1.20
C ASP A 781 22.27 -9.32 2.67
N TYR A 782 21.11 -9.91 2.98
CA TYR A 782 20.83 -10.42 4.33
C TYR A 782 21.73 -11.59 4.70
N VAL A 783 21.93 -12.54 3.78
CA VAL A 783 22.80 -13.71 3.95
C VAL A 783 24.26 -13.28 4.10
N SER A 784 24.75 -12.35 3.27
CA SER A 784 26.13 -11.83 3.39
C SER A 784 26.38 -11.18 4.75
N ARG A 785 25.46 -10.34 5.24
CA ARG A 785 25.58 -9.72 6.58
C ARG A 785 25.50 -10.73 7.73
N LEU A 786 24.70 -11.79 7.58
CA LEU A 786 24.65 -12.86 8.58
C LEU A 786 25.96 -13.63 8.61
N ALA A 787 26.52 -13.96 7.46
CA ALA A 787 27.76 -14.71 7.35
C ALA A 787 28.92 -13.93 7.98
N GLU A 788 29.02 -12.62 7.70
CA GLU A 788 29.98 -11.71 8.34
C GLU A 788 29.81 -11.69 9.86
N ARG A 789 28.57 -11.57 10.36
CA ARG A 789 28.28 -11.56 11.81
C ARG A 789 28.69 -12.85 12.52
N PHE A 790 28.61 -13.99 11.85
CA PHE A 790 28.98 -15.30 12.40
C PHE A 790 30.39 -15.73 11.99
N GLU A 791 31.18 -14.84 11.37
CA GLU A 791 32.55 -15.10 10.92
C GLU A 791 32.64 -16.31 9.97
N LYS A 792 31.69 -16.42 9.04
CA LYS A 792 31.66 -17.48 8.01
C LYS A 792 31.77 -16.89 6.61
N PHE A 793 32.38 -17.65 5.71
CA PHE A 793 32.55 -17.25 4.31
C PHE A 793 31.45 -17.88 3.45
N VAL A 794 30.76 -17.07 2.64
CA VAL A 794 29.67 -17.53 1.75
C VAL A 794 29.75 -16.83 0.40
N TYR A 795 29.51 -17.54 -0.69
CA TYR A 795 29.36 -16.95 -2.02
C TYR A 795 28.06 -16.14 -2.14
N PRO A 796 27.97 -15.19 -3.09
CA PRO A 796 26.71 -14.50 -3.39
C PRO A 796 25.58 -15.50 -3.66
N VAL A 797 24.42 -15.27 -3.03
CA VAL A 797 23.27 -16.18 -3.14
C VAL A 797 22.82 -16.26 -4.59
N LYS A 798 22.75 -17.48 -5.13
CA LYS A 798 22.30 -17.73 -6.50
C LYS A 798 20.78 -17.87 -6.52
N ILE A 799 20.10 -17.01 -7.28
CA ILE A 799 18.66 -17.08 -7.51
C ILE A 799 18.40 -17.55 -8.94
N THR A 800 17.65 -18.62 -9.09
CA THR A 800 17.20 -19.19 -10.37
C THR A 800 15.68 -19.32 -10.30
N ALA A 801 14.98 -18.76 -11.29
CA ALA A 801 13.52 -18.74 -11.27
C ALA A 801 12.93 -18.94 -12.67
N GLU A 802 11.85 -19.71 -12.75
CA GLU A 802 10.96 -19.72 -13.91
C GLU A 802 10.17 -18.40 -14.01
N PRO A 803 9.78 -17.95 -15.22
CA PRO A 803 8.98 -16.75 -15.39
C PRO A 803 7.60 -16.93 -14.76
N LEU A 804 7.38 -16.32 -13.59
CA LEU A 804 6.13 -16.39 -12.86
C LEU A 804 5.79 -15.00 -12.29
N GLN A 805 4.58 -14.51 -12.53
CA GLN A 805 4.09 -13.25 -11.97
C GLN A 805 3.10 -13.50 -10.84
N VAL A 806 3.25 -12.77 -9.73
CA VAL A 806 2.39 -12.90 -8.55
C VAL A 806 2.03 -11.56 -7.94
N ASN A 807 1.00 -11.55 -7.12
CA ASN A 807 0.72 -10.43 -6.22
C ASN A 807 1.69 -10.43 -5.01
N PRO A 808 2.60 -9.44 -4.87
CA PRO A 808 3.55 -9.37 -3.75
C PRO A 808 2.88 -9.26 -2.38
N ASP A 809 1.64 -8.76 -2.29
CA ASP A 809 0.94 -8.61 -1.01
C ASP A 809 0.53 -9.95 -0.41
N VAL A 810 0.22 -10.95 -1.23
CA VAL A 810 -0.20 -12.30 -0.81
C VAL A 810 0.94 -13.01 -0.10
N TYR A 811 2.15 -12.96 -0.67
CA TYR A 811 3.31 -13.69 -0.18
C TYR A 811 4.14 -12.91 0.86
N ARG A 812 3.77 -11.67 1.19
CA ARG A 812 4.57 -10.80 2.11
C ARG A 812 4.80 -11.44 3.48
N GLY A 813 3.80 -12.13 4.03
CA GLY A 813 3.90 -12.84 5.32
C GLY A 813 4.95 -13.95 5.27
N LEU A 814 4.86 -14.79 4.24
CA LEU A 814 5.81 -15.87 3.97
C LEU A 814 7.24 -15.35 3.77
N ILE A 815 7.44 -14.35 2.90
CA ILE A 815 8.77 -13.81 2.62
C ILE A 815 9.43 -13.30 3.92
N LYS A 816 8.67 -12.66 4.82
CA LYS A 816 9.23 -12.22 6.12
C LYS A 816 9.65 -13.37 7.02
N SER A 817 8.98 -14.53 6.97
CA SER A 817 9.32 -15.68 7.82
C SER A 817 10.54 -16.45 7.30
N LEU A 818 10.88 -16.33 6.01
CA LEU A 818 12.10 -16.93 5.42
C LEU A 818 13.41 -16.44 6.06
N VAL A 819 13.39 -15.29 6.72
CA VAL A 819 14.51 -14.77 7.54
C VAL A 819 15.03 -15.84 8.52
N HIS A 820 14.15 -16.71 9.03
CA HIS A 820 14.51 -17.81 9.91
C HIS A 820 15.22 -18.96 9.19
N VAL A 821 14.82 -19.28 7.96
CA VAL A 821 15.47 -20.32 7.13
C VAL A 821 16.90 -19.92 6.82
N PHE A 822 17.11 -18.71 6.30
CA PHE A 822 18.45 -18.19 5.99
C PHE A 822 19.31 -18.02 7.24
N ARG A 823 18.74 -17.60 8.37
CA ARG A 823 19.47 -17.55 9.64
C ARG A 823 19.90 -18.94 10.08
N ASN A 824 19.02 -19.94 10.01
CA ASN A 824 19.37 -21.31 10.40
C ASN A 824 20.45 -21.87 9.48
N ALA A 825 20.35 -21.64 8.17
CA ALA A 825 21.36 -22.04 7.19
C ALA A 825 22.73 -21.43 7.51
N ILE A 826 22.81 -20.16 7.92
CA ILE A 826 24.10 -19.50 8.18
C ILE A 826 24.62 -19.69 9.60
N ASP A 827 23.80 -19.52 10.65
CA ASP A 827 24.22 -19.68 12.05
C ASP A 827 24.53 -21.15 12.37
N HIS A 828 23.64 -22.07 11.97
CA HIS A 828 23.70 -23.47 12.38
C HIS A 828 23.96 -24.45 11.25
N GLY A 829 23.60 -24.14 10.01
CA GLY A 829 23.88 -25.00 8.86
C GLY A 829 25.36 -24.94 8.51
N LEU A 830 25.84 -23.76 8.15
CA LEU A 830 27.18 -23.56 7.61
C LEU A 830 28.26 -23.76 8.67
N GLU A 831 29.39 -24.34 8.29
CA GLU A 831 30.59 -24.45 9.11
C GLU A 831 31.48 -23.21 8.93
N THR A 832 32.45 -23.00 9.82
CA THR A 832 33.49 -21.97 9.65
C THR A 832 34.48 -22.36 8.56
N GLY A 833 35.23 -21.40 8.01
CA GLY A 833 36.19 -21.67 6.93
C GLY A 833 37.17 -22.81 7.26
N ASP A 834 37.73 -22.78 8.47
CA ASP A 834 38.64 -23.83 8.97
C ASP A 834 37.96 -25.20 9.07
N GLU A 835 36.75 -25.27 9.65
CA GLU A 835 35.98 -26.52 9.77
C GLU A 835 35.60 -27.10 8.39
N ARG A 836 35.34 -26.24 7.40
CA ARG A 836 35.04 -26.65 6.02
C ARG A 836 36.24 -27.30 5.36
N ILE A 837 37.42 -26.70 5.50
CA ILE A 837 38.68 -27.26 4.98
C ILE A 837 38.98 -28.61 5.64
N ASP A 838 38.79 -28.73 6.96
CA ASP A 838 38.96 -29.99 7.70
C ASP A 838 38.00 -31.09 7.23
N CYS A 839 36.82 -30.71 6.73
CA CYS A 839 35.82 -31.60 6.13
C CYS A 839 35.97 -31.78 4.60
N ALA A 840 37.09 -31.32 4.01
CA ALA A 840 37.38 -31.38 2.56
C ALA A 840 36.35 -30.63 1.68
N LYS A 841 35.76 -29.56 2.20
CA LYS A 841 34.90 -28.62 1.48
C LYS A 841 35.65 -27.34 1.10
N GLU A 842 35.08 -26.55 0.21
CA GLU A 842 35.59 -25.20 -0.08
C GLU A 842 35.45 -24.28 1.13
N GLU A 843 36.40 -23.35 1.29
CA GLU A 843 36.40 -22.35 2.36
C GLU A 843 35.12 -21.50 2.38
N TYR A 844 34.56 -21.20 1.20
CA TYR A 844 33.30 -20.49 1.04
C TYR A 844 32.12 -21.48 0.93
N GLY A 845 31.05 -21.19 1.68
CA GLY A 845 29.76 -21.87 1.59
C GLY A 845 28.91 -21.42 0.41
N GLN A 846 27.98 -22.25 -0.01
CA GLN A 846 27.01 -21.94 -1.06
C GLN A 846 25.58 -21.99 -0.53
N VAL A 847 24.82 -20.92 -0.79
CA VAL A 847 23.37 -20.85 -0.58
C VAL A 847 22.69 -20.52 -1.90
N SER A 848 21.62 -21.24 -2.24
CA SER A 848 20.86 -21.04 -3.47
C SER A 848 19.36 -21.05 -3.25
N ILE A 849 18.65 -20.32 -4.12
CA ILE A 849 17.19 -20.26 -4.18
C ILE A 849 16.79 -20.67 -5.59
N ASN A 850 16.09 -21.79 -5.72
CA ASN A 850 15.51 -22.24 -6.98
C ASN A 850 13.98 -22.13 -6.89
N ILE A 851 13.38 -21.43 -7.84
CA ILE A 851 11.93 -21.26 -7.97
C ILE A 851 11.50 -21.95 -9.25
N SER A 852 10.67 -22.97 -9.11
CA SER A 852 10.08 -23.71 -10.24
C SER A 852 8.59 -23.90 -10.03
N THR A 853 7.88 -24.28 -11.07
CA THR A 853 6.45 -24.57 -11.04
C THR A 853 6.17 -26.02 -11.44
N ASN A 854 5.09 -26.58 -10.93
CA ASN A 854 4.48 -27.81 -11.44
C ASN A 854 2.97 -27.61 -11.54
N ASP A 855 2.24 -28.60 -12.07
CA ASP A 855 0.79 -28.53 -12.36
C ASP A 855 -0.10 -28.09 -11.18
N ARG A 856 0.40 -28.08 -9.94
CA ARG A 856 -0.36 -27.67 -8.76
C ARG A 856 0.33 -26.67 -7.85
N TYR A 857 1.65 -26.55 -7.90
CA TYR A 857 2.41 -25.80 -6.90
C TYR A 857 3.54 -24.98 -7.53
N ILE A 858 3.73 -23.78 -7.00
CA ILE A 858 5.01 -23.08 -7.03
C ILE A 858 5.90 -23.74 -5.97
N VAL A 859 7.08 -24.19 -6.38
CA VAL A 859 8.06 -24.85 -5.52
C VAL A 859 9.25 -23.93 -5.33
N VAL A 860 9.49 -23.51 -4.10
CA VAL A 860 10.66 -22.72 -3.72
C VAL A 860 11.63 -23.63 -2.96
N ALA A 861 12.77 -23.94 -3.57
CA ALA A 861 13.83 -24.73 -2.96
C ALA A 861 14.97 -23.82 -2.48
N ILE A 862 15.16 -23.73 -1.16
CA ILE A 862 16.24 -22.98 -0.51
C ILE A 862 17.27 -24.01 -0.02
N SER A 863 18.49 -23.97 -0.54
CA SER A 863 19.52 -24.98 -0.28
C SER A 863 20.81 -24.38 0.26
N ASP A 864 21.43 -25.06 1.22
CA ASP A 864 22.78 -24.80 1.74
C ASP A 864 23.67 -26.04 1.66
N ASP A 865 24.99 -25.85 1.53
CA ASP A 865 26.01 -26.91 1.48
C ASP A 865 26.74 -27.13 2.82
N GLY A 866 26.07 -26.79 3.92
CA GLY A 866 26.63 -26.83 5.27
C GLY A 866 26.66 -28.24 5.89
N ARG A 867 26.57 -28.29 7.21
CA ARG A 867 26.75 -29.53 8.00
C ARG A 867 25.61 -30.53 7.87
N GLY A 868 24.46 -30.12 7.33
CA GLY A 868 23.22 -30.89 7.35
C GLY A 868 22.66 -31.10 8.76
N ILE A 869 21.48 -31.70 8.88
CA ILE A 869 20.81 -31.93 10.16
C ILE A 869 20.94 -33.41 10.54
N ASP A 870 21.41 -33.69 11.77
CA ASP A 870 21.46 -35.06 12.30
C ASP A 870 20.07 -35.55 12.69
N VAL A 871 19.47 -36.38 11.82
CA VAL A 871 18.14 -36.99 12.02
C VAL A 871 18.08 -37.81 13.31
N SER A 872 19.18 -38.47 13.70
CA SER A 872 19.23 -39.23 14.95
C SER A 872 19.15 -38.32 16.18
N ALA A 873 19.73 -37.13 16.12
CA ALA A 873 19.61 -36.13 17.17
C ALA A 873 18.19 -35.54 17.25
N VAL A 874 17.54 -35.31 16.12
CA VAL A 874 16.12 -34.89 16.04
C VAL A 874 15.22 -35.95 16.68
N ARG A 875 15.42 -37.23 16.34
CA ARG A 875 14.65 -38.37 16.88
C ARG A 875 14.76 -38.47 18.40
N ARG A 876 15.98 -38.34 18.96
CA ARG A 876 16.21 -38.33 20.42
C ARG A 876 15.51 -37.16 21.11
N LYS A 877 15.51 -35.97 20.49
CA LYS A 877 14.86 -34.77 21.05
C LYS A 877 13.34 -34.82 20.98
N ALA A 878 12.78 -35.34 19.90
CA ALA A 878 11.34 -35.57 19.78
C ALA A 878 10.82 -36.52 20.88
N LEU A 879 11.58 -37.58 21.20
CA LEU A 879 11.25 -38.49 22.29
C LEU A 879 11.33 -37.80 23.67
N ALA A 880 12.40 -37.02 23.91
CA ALA A 880 12.61 -36.32 25.19
C ALA A 880 11.57 -35.22 25.46
N GLN A 881 11.06 -34.56 24.41
CA GLN A 881 10.03 -33.53 24.50
C GLN A 881 8.60 -34.09 24.43
N GLY A 882 8.43 -35.41 24.27
CA GLY A 882 7.12 -36.06 24.24
C GLY A 882 6.28 -35.71 23.00
N VAL A 883 6.91 -35.30 21.91
CA VAL A 883 6.21 -34.89 20.67
C VAL A 883 5.52 -36.08 20.01
N LEU A 884 6.13 -37.27 20.07
CA LEU A 884 5.56 -38.53 19.62
C LEU A 884 5.93 -39.69 20.57
N PRO A 885 5.07 -40.72 20.72
CA PRO A 885 5.38 -41.94 21.48
C PRO A 885 6.55 -42.73 20.89
N GLU A 886 7.32 -43.44 21.73
CA GLU A 886 8.50 -44.21 21.32
C GLU A 886 8.21 -45.25 20.23
N GLU A 887 7.07 -45.93 20.31
CA GLU A 887 6.63 -46.92 19.31
C GLU A 887 6.42 -46.30 17.93
N GLN A 888 5.89 -45.07 17.86
CA GLN A 888 5.68 -44.34 16.61
C GLN A 888 6.99 -43.76 16.07
N LEU A 889 7.87 -43.28 16.97
CA LEU A 889 9.20 -42.81 16.60
C LEU A 889 10.13 -43.92 16.14
N GLN A 890 9.94 -45.19 16.51
CA GLN A 890 10.73 -46.30 15.97
C GLN A 890 10.27 -46.76 14.59
N GLY A 891 8.99 -46.56 14.25
CA GLY A 891 8.41 -46.88 12.94
C GLY A 891 8.50 -45.75 11.90
N ALA A 892 8.73 -44.51 12.33
CA ALA A 892 8.80 -43.35 11.44
C ALA A 892 10.07 -43.35 10.57
N SER A 893 9.88 -43.08 9.28
CA SER A 893 10.96 -42.81 8.32
C SER A 893 11.74 -41.55 8.68
N ASP A 894 12.96 -41.42 8.17
CA ASP A 894 13.79 -40.24 8.43
C ASP A 894 13.14 -38.94 7.93
N ASP A 895 12.40 -39.00 6.82
CA ASP A 895 11.62 -37.87 6.30
C ASP A 895 10.50 -37.45 7.27
N GLU A 896 9.76 -38.41 7.82
CA GLU A 896 8.69 -38.12 8.80
C GLU A 896 9.25 -37.53 10.10
N VAL A 897 10.42 -37.99 10.54
CA VAL A 897 11.10 -37.43 11.71
C VAL A 897 11.59 -36.01 11.43
N MET A 898 12.07 -35.75 10.22
CA MET A 898 12.55 -34.42 9.84
C MET A 898 11.42 -33.39 9.73
N GLN A 899 10.18 -33.80 9.44
CA GLN A 899 9.02 -32.90 9.47
C GLN A 899 8.71 -32.34 10.87
N LEU A 900 9.18 -33.00 11.93
CA LEU A 900 8.97 -32.53 13.31
C LEU A 900 9.64 -31.19 13.61
N ILE A 901 10.61 -30.76 12.79
CA ILE A 901 11.27 -29.45 12.96
C ILE A 901 10.33 -28.25 12.76
N PHE A 902 9.17 -28.47 12.14
CA PHE A 902 8.14 -27.46 11.93
C PHE A 902 7.08 -27.42 13.04
N VAL A 903 7.16 -28.33 14.03
CA VAL A 903 6.23 -28.37 15.17
C VAL A 903 6.52 -27.21 16.12
N ASP A 904 5.47 -26.55 16.59
CA ASP A 904 5.60 -25.43 17.51
C ASP A 904 6.25 -25.86 18.83
N GLY A 905 7.21 -25.07 19.31
CA GLY A 905 8.01 -25.41 20.49
C GLY A 905 9.21 -26.33 20.25
N PHE A 906 9.39 -26.89 19.05
CA PHE A 906 10.49 -27.82 18.76
C PHE A 906 11.83 -27.10 18.54
N SER A 907 12.85 -27.43 19.34
CA SER A 907 14.18 -26.82 19.25
C SER A 907 15.29 -27.85 19.48
N THR A 908 16.32 -27.78 18.64
CA THR A 908 17.51 -28.64 18.73
C THR A 908 18.62 -28.04 19.60
N LYS A 909 18.40 -26.96 20.36
CA LYS A 909 19.40 -26.41 21.32
C LYS A 909 19.15 -26.88 22.75
N GLU A 910 20.22 -27.15 23.50
CA GLU A 910 20.17 -27.52 24.93
C GLU A 910 20.08 -26.31 25.88
N SER A 911 20.37 -25.10 25.39
CA SER A 911 20.27 -23.85 26.17
C SER A 911 19.33 -22.84 25.49
N ILE A 912 18.42 -22.27 26.30
CA ILE A 912 17.46 -21.26 25.87
C ILE A 912 18.17 -19.89 25.84
N THR A 913 18.10 -19.19 24.71
CA THR A 913 18.48 -17.77 24.59
C THR A 913 17.26 -16.92 24.21
N ASP A 914 17.23 -15.68 24.71
CA ASP A 914 16.04 -14.85 24.98
C ASP A 914 15.08 -14.50 23.83
N VAL A 915 15.35 -14.89 22.58
CA VAL A 915 14.42 -14.60 21.48
C VAL A 915 14.26 -15.75 20.48
N SER A 916 15.22 -16.68 20.39
CA SER A 916 15.22 -17.71 19.34
C SER A 916 15.26 -19.16 19.86
N GLY A 917 15.41 -19.37 21.17
CA GLY A 917 15.54 -20.71 21.76
C GLY A 917 14.24 -21.51 21.92
N ARG A 918 13.08 -20.94 21.56
CA ARG A 918 11.74 -21.53 21.80
C ARG A 918 11.19 -22.40 20.66
N GLY A 919 11.90 -22.57 19.54
CA GLY A 919 11.38 -23.37 18.41
C GLY A 919 10.30 -22.68 17.55
N VAL A 920 10.07 -21.38 17.74
CA VAL A 920 8.97 -20.64 17.09
C VAL A 920 9.27 -20.29 15.63
N GLY A 921 10.55 -20.24 15.22
CA GLY A 921 10.96 -19.69 13.92
C GLY A 921 10.49 -20.49 12.70
N LEU A 922 10.74 -21.80 12.68
CA LEU A 922 10.29 -22.67 11.57
C LEU A 922 8.79 -23.01 11.67
N ALA A 923 8.22 -23.01 12.89
CA ALA A 923 6.78 -23.12 13.10
C ALA A 923 6.02 -21.93 12.50
N ALA A 924 6.53 -20.70 12.66
CA ALA A 924 5.97 -19.50 12.04
C ALA A 924 6.03 -19.56 10.50
N LEU A 925 7.12 -20.09 9.94
CA LEU A 925 7.21 -20.36 8.49
C LEU A 925 6.13 -21.34 8.04
N SER A 926 5.99 -22.47 8.75
CA SER A 926 4.97 -23.46 8.44
C SER A 926 3.56 -22.88 8.53
N HIS A 927 3.27 -22.05 9.54
CA HIS A 927 1.97 -21.41 9.69
C HIS A 927 1.64 -20.48 8.52
N GLU A 928 2.59 -19.63 8.11
CA GLU A 928 2.39 -18.74 6.94
C GLU A 928 2.24 -19.54 5.64
N LEU A 929 2.94 -20.67 5.48
CA LEU A 929 2.74 -21.58 4.34
C LEU A 929 1.35 -22.22 4.34
N THR A 930 0.91 -22.78 5.47
CA THR A 930 -0.39 -23.42 5.60
C THR A 930 -1.53 -22.42 5.38
N LYS A 931 -1.36 -21.17 5.83
CA LYS A 931 -2.32 -20.09 5.56
C LYS A 931 -2.49 -19.80 4.06
N LEU A 932 -1.44 -19.98 3.28
CA LEU A 932 -1.46 -19.86 1.82
C LEU A 932 -1.92 -21.15 1.14
N GLY A 933 -2.37 -22.17 1.88
CA GLY A 933 -2.75 -23.48 1.33
C GLY A 933 -1.56 -24.35 0.92
N GLY A 934 -0.35 -23.99 1.35
CA GLY A 934 0.90 -24.68 1.05
C GLY A 934 1.42 -25.53 2.22
N TYR A 935 2.56 -26.19 1.99
CA TYR A 935 3.24 -26.96 3.03
C TYR A 935 4.77 -26.95 2.85
N PRO A 936 5.55 -27.01 3.94
CA PRO A 936 7.00 -27.16 3.88
C PRO A 936 7.42 -28.63 3.77
N ARG A 937 8.59 -28.85 3.19
CA ARG A 937 9.33 -30.12 3.22
C ARG A 937 10.82 -29.82 3.39
N VAL A 938 11.55 -30.71 4.04
CA VAL A 938 13.00 -30.58 4.23
C VAL A 938 13.68 -31.88 3.81
N GLU A 939 14.80 -31.75 3.12
CA GLU A 939 15.72 -32.84 2.81
C GLU A 939 17.09 -32.47 3.32
N THR A 940 17.81 -33.41 3.93
CA THR A 940 19.13 -33.12 4.49
C THR A 940 20.02 -34.34 4.48
N VAL A 941 21.30 -34.11 4.25
CA VAL A 941 22.33 -35.14 4.32
C VAL A 941 23.44 -34.63 5.24
N LEU A 942 23.73 -35.40 6.28
CA LEU A 942 24.75 -35.04 7.26
C LEU A 942 26.11 -34.89 6.57
N GLY A 943 26.76 -33.76 6.80
CA GLY A 943 28.03 -33.37 6.18
C GLY A 943 27.92 -32.82 4.74
N GLN A 944 26.73 -32.77 4.13
CA GLN A 944 26.57 -32.25 2.76
C GLN A 944 25.61 -31.05 2.65
N GLY A 945 24.66 -30.91 3.57
CA GLY A 945 23.80 -29.73 3.63
C GLY A 945 22.31 -30.02 3.85
N THR A 946 21.50 -28.99 3.66
CA THR A 946 20.04 -29.03 3.85
C THR A 946 19.34 -28.25 2.74
N THR A 947 18.21 -28.79 2.27
CA THR A 947 17.31 -28.13 1.31
C THR A 947 15.90 -28.06 1.88
N PHE A 948 15.36 -26.85 1.96
CA PHE A 948 13.97 -26.58 2.32
C PHE A 948 13.15 -26.35 1.06
N TYR A 949 12.12 -27.17 0.85
CA TYR A 949 11.13 -27.03 -0.20
C TYR A 949 9.86 -26.41 0.37
N LEU A 950 9.39 -25.34 -0.26
CA LEU A 950 8.16 -24.66 0.10
C LEU A 950 7.19 -24.85 -1.06
N HIS A 951 6.13 -25.64 -0.84
CA HIS A 951 5.10 -25.89 -1.83
C HIS A 951 3.96 -24.90 -1.62
N LEU A 952 3.73 -24.01 -2.58
CA LEU A 952 2.68 -23.00 -2.56
C LEU A 952 1.67 -23.33 -3.67
N PRO A 953 0.36 -23.40 -3.40
CA PRO A 953 -0.61 -23.69 -4.46
C PRO A 953 -0.52 -22.62 -5.55
N LEU A 954 -0.51 -23.07 -6.80
CA LEU A 954 -0.58 -22.19 -7.96
C LEU A 954 -1.99 -21.58 -8.00
N GLU A 955 -2.11 -20.25 -8.08
CA GLU A 955 -3.41 -19.58 -8.22
C GLU A 955 -4.03 -20.03 -9.56
N ASN A 956 -5.09 -20.85 -9.51
CA ASN A 956 -5.91 -21.09 -10.68
C ASN A 956 -6.83 -19.87 -10.86
N GLU A 957 -6.59 -19.06 -11.88
CA GLU A 957 -7.64 -18.21 -12.44
C GLU A 957 -8.77 -19.16 -12.86
N GLU A 958 -9.96 -19.04 -12.25
CA GLU A 958 -11.17 -19.64 -12.81
C GLU A 958 -11.44 -18.92 -14.15
N ALA A 959 -10.78 -19.38 -15.21
CA ALA A 959 -10.98 -18.90 -16.56
C ALA A 959 -12.40 -19.28 -16.99
N TRP A 960 -13.18 -18.26 -17.34
CA TRP A 960 -14.42 -18.46 -18.08
C TRP A 960 -14.04 -19.12 -19.41
N SER A 961 -14.41 -20.39 -19.61
CA SER A 961 -14.24 -21.07 -20.89
C SER A 961 -15.60 -21.34 -21.50
N VAL A 962 -15.88 -20.69 -22.63
CA VAL A 962 -16.99 -21.07 -23.50
C VAL A 962 -16.46 -22.13 -24.47
N PRO A 963 -17.10 -23.29 -24.60
CA PRO A 963 -16.69 -24.28 -25.59
C PRO A 963 -16.74 -23.67 -27.00
N VAL A 964 -15.62 -23.72 -27.74
CA VAL A 964 -15.54 -23.20 -29.12
C VAL A 964 -16.57 -23.86 -30.05
N SER A 965 -17.08 -25.05 -29.68
CA SER A 965 -18.20 -25.69 -30.38
C SER A 965 -19.44 -24.81 -30.47
N ASP A 966 -19.68 -23.98 -29.46
CA ASP A 966 -20.93 -23.23 -29.32
C ASP A 966 -20.92 -22.00 -30.23
N LEU A 967 -19.74 -21.48 -30.60
CA LEU A 967 -19.56 -20.38 -31.56
C LEU A 967 -19.86 -20.77 -33.01
N LEU A 968 -19.80 -22.06 -33.35
CA LEU A 968 -19.82 -22.52 -34.74
C LEU A 968 -21.18 -22.38 -35.42
N GLU A 969 -22.26 -22.62 -34.67
CA GLU A 969 -23.63 -22.52 -35.20
C GLU A 969 -24.04 -21.06 -35.47
N PRO A 970 -23.83 -20.10 -34.54
CA PRO A 970 -24.02 -18.67 -34.83
C PRO A 970 -23.14 -18.14 -35.96
N LEU A 971 -21.89 -18.61 -36.07
CA LEU A 971 -21.00 -18.25 -37.18
C LEU A 971 -21.56 -18.69 -38.54
N LEU A 972 -22.10 -19.91 -38.61
CA LEU A 972 -22.71 -20.44 -39.82
C LEU A 972 -23.97 -19.65 -40.21
N GLU A 973 -24.86 -19.40 -39.25
CA GLU A 973 -26.09 -18.63 -39.47
C GLU A 973 -25.79 -17.19 -39.90
N THR A 974 -24.84 -16.54 -39.23
CA THR A 974 -24.43 -15.17 -39.56
C THR A 974 -23.79 -15.08 -40.94
N ALA A 975 -22.95 -16.07 -41.31
CA ALA A 975 -22.38 -16.13 -42.65
C ALA A 975 -23.43 -16.38 -43.74
N LYS A 976 -24.41 -17.25 -43.47
CA LYS A 976 -25.53 -17.52 -44.39
C LYS A 976 -26.39 -16.28 -44.59
N HIS A 977 -26.72 -15.58 -43.49
CA HIS A 977 -27.46 -14.33 -43.53
C HIS A 977 -26.69 -13.22 -44.28
N PHE A 978 -25.38 -13.07 -44.01
CA PHE A 978 -24.51 -12.13 -44.71
C PHE A 978 -24.48 -12.37 -46.22
N LEU A 979 -24.30 -13.63 -46.65
CA LEU A 979 -24.25 -13.99 -48.07
C LEU A 979 -25.60 -13.79 -48.76
N ASN A 980 -26.71 -14.18 -48.15
CA ASN A 980 -28.04 -14.09 -48.75
C ASN A 980 -28.58 -12.65 -48.80
N GLU A 981 -28.55 -11.94 -47.66
CA GLU A 981 -29.22 -10.64 -47.52
C GLU A 981 -28.34 -9.45 -47.90
N GLN A 982 -27.03 -9.52 -47.63
CA GLN A 982 -26.12 -8.41 -47.91
C GLN A 982 -25.38 -8.58 -49.24
N MET A 983 -25.04 -9.81 -49.63
CA MET A 983 -24.33 -10.09 -50.89
C MET A 983 -25.23 -10.63 -52.01
N GLY A 984 -26.50 -10.97 -51.75
CA GLY A 984 -27.42 -11.52 -52.76
C GLY A 984 -26.96 -12.86 -53.36
N LEU A 985 -26.15 -13.64 -52.64
CA LEU A 985 -25.61 -14.93 -53.06
C LEU A 985 -26.27 -16.06 -52.28
N GLU A 986 -27.04 -16.92 -52.96
CA GLU A 986 -27.64 -18.10 -52.34
C GLU A 986 -26.57 -19.08 -51.88
N ALA A 987 -26.49 -19.31 -50.58
CA ALA A 987 -25.55 -20.22 -49.94
C ALA A 987 -26.27 -21.36 -49.22
N GLU A 988 -25.84 -22.61 -49.44
CA GLU A 988 -26.34 -23.79 -48.73
C GLU A 988 -25.21 -24.58 -48.03
N PRO A 989 -25.42 -25.15 -46.83
CA PRO A 989 -24.43 -25.99 -46.17
C PRO A 989 -24.12 -27.26 -46.98
N VAL A 990 -22.85 -27.67 -47.01
CA VAL A 990 -22.43 -28.86 -47.80
C VAL A 990 -22.85 -30.20 -47.15
N ASP A 991 -23.02 -30.27 -45.83
CA ASP A 991 -23.36 -31.50 -45.08
C ASP A 991 -24.40 -31.28 -43.96
N GLN A 992 -25.12 -32.34 -43.55
CA GLN A 992 -26.16 -32.31 -42.48
C GLN A 992 -25.60 -32.06 -41.06
N THR A 993 -24.32 -32.30 -40.84
CA THR A 993 -23.56 -31.90 -39.65
C THR A 993 -22.55 -30.85 -40.10
N SER A 994 -22.91 -29.58 -39.99
CA SER A 994 -22.21 -28.40 -40.54
C SER A 994 -20.84 -28.10 -39.93
N VAL A 995 -20.30 -28.98 -39.08
CA VAL A 995 -19.02 -28.83 -38.36
C VAL A 995 -18.19 -30.10 -38.50
N ILE A 996 -16.98 -29.97 -39.08
CA ILE A 996 -16.02 -31.07 -39.24
C ILE A 996 -14.74 -30.71 -38.45
N ARG A 997 -14.08 -31.72 -37.86
CA ARG A 997 -12.75 -31.59 -37.25
C ARG A 997 -11.67 -32.24 -38.14
N PRO A 998 -11.08 -31.50 -39.09
CA PRO A 998 -10.02 -32.04 -39.94
C PRO A 998 -8.64 -31.96 -39.29
N ASP A 999 -7.71 -32.84 -39.69
CA ASP A 999 -6.31 -32.79 -39.25
C ASP A 999 -5.52 -31.61 -39.88
N SER A 1000 -6.07 -30.98 -40.92
CA SER A 1000 -5.49 -29.83 -41.63
C SER A 1000 -6.57 -29.02 -42.34
N LEU A 1001 -6.38 -27.71 -42.45
CA LEU A 1001 -7.27 -26.80 -43.16
C LEU A 1001 -6.69 -26.44 -44.54
N GLU A 1002 -7.41 -26.77 -45.62
CA GLU A 1002 -7.09 -26.34 -46.98
C GLU A 1002 -7.51 -24.87 -47.17
N LEU A 1003 -6.58 -24.03 -47.61
CA LEU A 1003 -6.80 -22.61 -47.86
C LEU A 1003 -6.87 -22.33 -49.36
N TYR A 1004 -7.82 -21.50 -49.76
CA TYR A 1004 -7.94 -20.98 -51.12
C TYR A 1004 -6.99 -19.81 -51.33
N LYS A 1005 -6.86 -19.38 -52.60
CA LYS A 1005 -5.86 -18.41 -53.04
C LYS A 1005 -5.87 -17.11 -52.23
N LYS A 1006 -7.05 -16.68 -51.77
CA LYS A 1006 -7.26 -15.52 -50.91
C LYS A 1006 -7.94 -15.96 -49.61
N THR A 1007 -7.30 -15.67 -48.48
CA THR A 1007 -7.78 -16.07 -47.15
C THR A 1007 -7.62 -14.91 -46.18
N ALA A 1008 -8.64 -14.61 -45.37
CA ALA A 1008 -8.55 -13.70 -44.23
C ALA A 1008 -8.38 -14.48 -42.92
N LEU A 1009 -7.53 -13.98 -42.04
CA LEU A 1009 -7.24 -14.57 -40.74
C LEU A 1009 -7.36 -13.52 -39.65
N LEU A 1010 -8.06 -13.85 -38.57
CA LEU A 1010 -8.30 -13.00 -37.41
C LEU A 1010 -7.92 -13.77 -36.15
N ALA A 1011 -7.16 -13.13 -35.26
CA ALA A 1011 -6.89 -13.69 -33.94
C ALA A 1011 -7.95 -13.20 -32.95
N ILE A 1012 -8.50 -14.13 -32.18
CA ILE A 1012 -9.46 -13.88 -31.11
C ILE A 1012 -8.73 -14.17 -29.80
N ARG A 1013 -8.74 -13.21 -28.89
CA ARG A 1013 -8.11 -13.28 -27.57
C ARG A 1013 -9.10 -12.91 -26.48
N GLY A 1014 -8.87 -13.34 -25.24
CA GLY A 1014 -9.75 -13.03 -24.11
C GLY A 1014 -10.44 -14.28 -23.55
N ALA A 1015 -11.77 -14.31 -23.46
CA ALA A 1015 -12.50 -15.48 -22.96
C ALA A 1015 -12.30 -16.75 -23.80
N ILE A 1016 -11.88 -16.60 -25.05
CA ILE A 1016 -11.56 -17.69 -25.97
C ILE A 1016 -10.30 -17.28 -26.74
N GLU A 1017 -9.28 -18.14 -26.75
CA GLU A 1017 -8.10 -17.95 -27.60
C GLU A 1017 -8.16 -18.86 -28.82
N CYS A 1018 -8.41 -18.29 -30.00
CA CYS A 1018 -8.44 -19.04 -31.25
C CYS A 1018 -8.19 -18.14 -32.48
N TYR A 1019 -7.88 -18.76 -33.62
CA TYR A 1019 -7.85 -18.07 -34.91
C TYR A 1019 -9.11 -18.35 -35.70
N PHE A 1020 -9.77 -17.29 -36.16
CA PHE A 1020 -10.84 -17.36 -37.14
C PHE A 1020 -10.25 -17.22 -38.55
N VAL A 1021 -10.66 -18.11 -39.44
CA VAL A 1021 -10.15 -18.21 -40.81
C VAL A 1021 -11.33 -18.14 -41.77
N LEU A 1022 -11.31 -17.19 -42.70
CA LEU A 1022 -12.26 -17.09 -43.81
C LEU A 1022 -11.52 -17.29 -45.13
N SER A 1023 -11.87 -18.35 -45.87
CA SER A 1023 -11.22 -18.72 -47.13
C SER A 1023 -12.26 -18.92 -48.22
N VAL A 1024 -12.14 -18.19 -49.33
CA VAL A 1024 -13.18 -18.09 -50.36
C VAL A 1024 -12.60 -18.35 -51.75
N ASP A 1025 -13.37 -18.99 -52.62
CA ASP A 1025 -13.01 -19.18 -54.03
C ASP A 1025 -12.93 -17.83 -54.78
N ASP A 1026 -12.02 -17.72 -55.76
CA ASP A 1026 -11.77 -16.47 -56.50
C ASP A 1026 -13.02 -16.00 -57.26
N GLU A 1027 -13.81 -16.93 -57.84
CA GLU A 1027 -15.05 -16.56 -58.54
C GLU A 1027 -16.13 -16.04 -57.58
N VAL A 1028 -16.22 -16.61 -56.38
CA VAL A 1028 -17.15 -16.14 -55.33
C VAL A 1028 -16.71 -14.77 -54.82
N LEU A 1029 -15.42 -14.56 -54.60
CA LEU A 1029 -14.90 -13.28 -54.10
C LEU A 1029 -15.10 -12.15 -55.13
N ARG A 1030 -14.94 -12.42 -56.44
CA ARG A 1030 -15.29 -11.44 -57.51
C ARG A 1030 -16.75 -11.03 -57.44
N LEU A 1031 -17.66 -11.99 -57.23
CA LEU A 1031 -19.09 -11.70 -57.09
C LEU A 1031 -19.37 -10.88 -55.83
N MET A 1032 -18.72 -11.19 -54.70
CA MET A 1032 -18.82 -10.39 -53.49
C MET A 1032 -18.33 -8.96 -53.73
N VAL A 1033 -17.18 -8.77 -54.38
CA VAL A 1033 -16.64 -7.42 -54.70
C VAL A 1033 -17.62 -6.61 -55.55
N ARG A 1034 -18.21 -7.22 -56.59
CA ARG A 1034 -19.21 -6.56 -57.45
C ARG A 1034 -20.50 -6.20 -56.73
N ASN A 1035 -20.93 -7.02 -55.78
CA ASN A 1035 -22.16 -6.75 -55.02
C ASN A 1035 -21.89 -5.78 -53.85
N TYR A 1036 -20.65 -5.73 -53.36
CA TYR A 1036 -20.20 -4.84 -52.30
C TYR A 1036 -19.95 -3.42 -52.81
N LEU A 1037 -19.27 -3.29 -53.95
CA LEU A 1037 -19.00 -2.02 -54.63
C LEU A 1037 -20.12 -1.81 -55.66
N MET A 1038 -21.14 -1.04 -55.30
CA MET A 1038 -22.30 -0.74 -56.15
C MET A 1038 -21.98 0.13 -57.41
N ASP A 1039 -20.79 -0.02 -58.00
CA ASP A 1039 -20.25 0.72 -59.15
C ASP A 1039 -19.93 -0.21 -60.35
N ASP A 1040 -19.98 0.31 -61.59
CA ASP A 1040 -19.55 -0.39 -62.81
C ASP A 1040 -18.01 -0.51 -62.88
N LEU A 1041 -17.44 -1.53 -62.23
CA LEU A 1041 -15.99 -1.83 -62.26
C LEU A 1041 -15.50 -2.23 -63.66
N GLN A 1042 -14.33 -1.74 -64.09
CA GLN A 1042 -13.70 -2.23 -65.32
C GLN A 1042 -13.12 -3.64 -65.10
N PRO A 1043 -13.10 -4.52 -66.14
CA PRO A 1043 -12.53 -5.86 -66.02
C PRO A 1043 -11.06 -5.81 -65.60
N GLY A 1044 -10.76 -6.27 -64.38
CA GLY A 1044 -9.40 -6.29 -63.80
C GLY A 1044 -9.20 -5.42 -62.55
N GLU A 1045 -10.08 -4.43 -62.30
CA GLU A 1045 -10.02 -3.60 -61.07
C GLU A 1045 -10.53 -4.35 -59.83
N GLU A 1046 -11.32 -5.43 -60.02
CA GLU A 1046 -11.84 -6.28 -58.95
C GLU A 1046 -10.73 -6.84 -58.06
N ASP A 1047 -9.59 -7.20 -58.65
CA ASP A 1047 -8.47 -7.84 -57.94
C ASP A 1047 -7.84 -6.90 -56.89
N GLU A 1048 -7.97 -5.57 -57.06
CA GLU A 1048 -7.45 -4.57 -56.12
C GLU A 1048 -8.29 -4.50 -54.83
N TYR A 1049 -9.59 -4.76 -54.92
CA TYR A 1049 -10.52 -4.66 -53.79
C TYR A 1049 -10.82 -6.00 -53.10
N MET A 1050 -10.39 -7.11 -53.69
CA MET A 1050 -10.62 -8.46 -53.16
C MET A 1050 -10.13 -8.64 -51.72
N GLN A 1051 -8.96 -8.09 -51.38
CA GLN A 1051 -8.39 -8.26 -50.03
C GLN A 1051 -9.20 -7.48 -48.99
N ASP A 1052 -9.63 -6.27 -49.33
CA ASP A 1052 -10.39 -5.40 -48.43
C ASP A 1052 -11.80 -5.97 -48.20
N VAL A 1053 -12.48 -6.39 -49.27
CA VAL A 1053 -13.82 -7.00 -49.16
C VAL A 1053 -13.76 -8.32 -48.37
N LEU A 1054 -12.71 -9.12 -48.55
CA LEU A 1054 -12.53 -10.37 -47.80
C LEU A 1054 -12.28 -10.10 -46.30
N ALA A 1055 -11.42 -9.13 -45.98
CA ALA A 1055 -11.13 -8.72 -44.61
C ALA A 1055 -12.36 -8.16 -43.89
N GLU A 1056 -13.13 -7.32 -44.58
CA GLU A 1056 -14.34 -6.69 -44.03
C GLU A 1056 -15.49 -7.69 -43.86
N SER A 1057 -15.62 -8.63 -44.80
CA SER A 1057 -16.57 -9.74 -44.67
C SER A 1057 -16.25 -10.62 -43.46
N ALA A 1058 -14.96 -10.88 -43.21
CA ALA A 1058 -14.52 -11.66 -42.06
C ALA A 1058 -14.83 -10.95 -40.73
N ASN A 1059 -14.55 -9.65 -40.63
CA ASN A 1059 -14.92 -8.81 -39.48
C ASN A 1059 -16.43 -8.78 -39.23
N THR A 1060 -17.22 -8.59 -40.29
CA THR A 1060 -18.68 -8.47 -40.19
C THR A 1060 -19.33 -9.77 -39.72
N ILE A 1061 -18.92 -10.90 -40.29
CA ILE A 1061 -19.43 -12.23 -39.93
C ILE A 1061 -19.05 -12.56 -38.49
N LEU A 1062 -17.79 -12.36 -38.10
CA LEU A 1062 -17.34 -12.66 -36.75
C LEU A 1062 -18.00 -11.73 -35.72
N GLY A 1063 -18.00 -10.42 -35.96
CA GLY A 1063 -18.59 -9.44 -35.04
C GLY A 1063 -20.09 -9.65 -34.79
N ASN A 1064 -20.87 -9.98 -35.82
CA ASN A 1064 -22.29 -10.27 -35.64
C ASN A 1064 -22.55 -11.65 -35.03
N SER A 1065 -21.66 -12.62 -35.21
CA SER A 1065 -21.79 -13.94 -34.57
C SER A 1065 -21.63 -13.85 -33.05
N VAL A 1066 -20.69 -13.02 -32.55
CA VAL A 1066 -20.44 -12.86 -31.10
C VAL A 1066 -21.61 -12.19 -30.39
N LYS A 1067 -22.42 -11.37 -31.09
CA LYS A 1067 -23.64 -10.74 -30.55
C LYS A 1067 -24.73 -11.70 -30.08
N HIS A 1068 -24.67 -12.95 -30.52
CA HIS A 1068 -25.60 -13.98 -30.09
C HIS A 1068 -25.32 -14.47 -28.65
N PHE A 1069 -24.23 -14.01 -28.04
CA PHE A 1069 -23.83 -14.35 -26.68
C PHE A 1069 -23.81 -13.08 -25.80
N PRO A 1070 -24.86 -12.81 -25.02
CA PRO A 1070 -24.95 -11.63 -24.17
C PRO A 1070 -23.74 -11.53 -23.22
N GLY A 1071 -22.93 -10.48 -23.39
CA GLY A 1071 -21.74 -10.21 -22.58
C GLY A 1071 -20.43 -10.82 -23.10
N LEU A 1072 -20.44 -11.72 -24.09
CA LEU A 1072 -19.21 -12.28 -24.68
C LEU A 1072 -18.47 -11.27 -25.57
N GLU A 1073 -19.19 -10.31 -26.17
CA GLU A 1073 -18.60 -9.23 -26.96
C GLU A 1073 -17.62 -8.37 -26.16
N GLU A 1074 -17.89 -8.16 -24.86
CA GLU A 1074 -17.03 -7.36 -23.98
C GLU A 1074 -15.78 -8.14 -23.51
N LEU A 1075 -15.78 -9.45 -23.73
CA LEU A 1075 -14.79 -10.45 -23.29
C LEU A 1075 -13.80 -10.89 -24.37
N LEU A 1076 -14.01 -10.49 -25.63
CA LEU A 1076 -13.17 -10.87 -26.76
C LEU A 1076 -12.46 -9.64 -27.34
N VAL A 1077 -11.17 -9.79 -27.59
CA VAL A 1077 -10.37 -8.86 -28.40
C VAL A 1077 -10.15 -9.54 -29.75
N ILE A 1078 -10.65 -8.90 -30.81
CA ILE A 1078 -10.51 -9.38 -32.19
C ILE A 1078 -9.44 -8.50 -32.85
N ASP A 1079 -8.32 -9.11 -33.23
CA ASP A 1079 -7.25 -8.42 -33.95
C ASP A 1079 -7.69 -8.01 -35.36
N SER A 1080 -6.99 -7.04 -35.95
CA SER A 1080 -7.26 -6.64 -37.34
C SER A 1080 -7.07 -7.81 -38.32
N PRO A 1081 -7.98 -7.99 -39.29
CA PRO A 1081 -7.90 -9.09 -40.24
C PRO A 1081 -6.66 -8.99 -41.13
N VAL A 1082 -5.98 -10.12 -41.29
CA VAL A 1082 -4.84 -10.28 -42.20
C VAL A 1082 -5.29 -11.05 -43.43
N ALA A 1083 -5.32 -10.38 -44.59
CA ALA A 1083 -5.62 -11.01 -45.88
C ALA A 1083 -4.34 -11.59 -46.52
N LEU A 1084 -4.25 -12.91 -46.59
CA LEU A 1084 -3.16 -13.66 -47.18
C LEU A 1084 -3.47 -14.01 -48.64
N THR A 1085 -2.42 -14.05 -49.47
CA THR A 1085 -2.49 -14.61 -50.83
C THR A 1085 -1.50 -15.76 -50.93
N SER A 1086 -1.94 -16.96 -51.31
CA SER A 1086 -1.08 -18.15 -51.44
C SER A 1086 -1.48 -19.01 -52.64
N GLU A 1087 -0.52 -19.61 -53.34
CA GLU A 1087 -0.82 -20.68 -54.32
C GLU A 1087 -0.86 -22.03 -53.57
N GLU A 1088 -2.05 -22.59 -53.37
CA GLU A 1088 -2.32 -23.87 -52.68
C GLU A 1088 -1.64 -24.01 -51.29
N ALA A 1089 -2.21 -23.41 -50.25
CA ALA A 1089 -1.72 -23.52 -48.88
C ALA A 1089 -2.51 -24.54 -48.05
N LEU A 1090 -1.78 -25.36 -47.28
CA LEU A 1090 -2.35 -26.29 -46.31
C LEU A 1090 -1.87 -25.90 -44.90
N MET A 1091 -2.80 -25.52 -44.04
CA MET A 1091 -2.49 -25.14 -42.66
C MET A 1091 -2.63 -26.36 -41.74
N ARG A 1092 -1.52 -26.74 -41.09
CA ARG A 1092 -1.45 -27.85 -40.15
C ARG A 1092 -0.68 -27.42 -38.90
N TYR A 1093 -1.33 -27.48 -37.75
CA TYR A 1093 -0.68 -27.32 -36.46
C TYR A 1093 -0.52 -28.68 -35.78
N LYS A 1094 0.66 -28.93 -35.21
CA LYS A 1094 0.89 -30.10 -34.37
C LYS A 1094 0.05 -29.93 -33.11
N GLU A 1095 -0.83 -30.88 -32.80
CA GLU A 1095 -1.63 -30.93 -31.55
C GLU A 1095 -2.72 -29.84 -31.40
N ALA A 1096 -3.03 -29.05 -32.44
CA ALA A 1096 -4.13 -28.08 -32.41
C ALA A 1096 -5.50 -28.71 -32.70
N GLN A 1097 -6.56 -28.15 -32.11
CA GLN A 1097 -7.94 -28.48 -32.46
C GLN A 1097 -8.42 -27.56 -33.59
N ILE A 1098 -8.81 -28.14 -34.73
CA ILE A 1098 -9.28 -27.40 -35.91
C ILE A 1098 -10.75 -27.74 -36.13
N TRP A 1099 -11.57 -26.72 -36.35
CA TRP A 1099 -12.96 -26.84 -36.79
C TRP A 1099 -13.14 -26.15 -38.13
N ARG A 1100 -13.99 -26.74 -38.98
CA ARG A 1100 -14.33 -26.18 -40.29
C ARG A 1100 -15.84 -26.24 -40.53
N CYS A 1101 -16.38 -25.13 -41.03
CA CYS A 1101 -17.71 -25.00 -41.59
C CYS A 1101 -17.59 -24.59 -43.07
N GLN A 1102 -18.43 -25.14 -43.93
CA GLN A 1102 -18.35 -24.90 -45.38
C GLN A 1102 -19.74 -24.67 -45.98
N LEU A 1103 -19.85 -23.58 -46.73
CA LEU A 1103 -21.02 -23.20 -47.51
C LEU A 1103 -20.74 -23.37 -49.01
N GLN A 1104 -21.71 -23.90 -49.74
CA GLN A 1104 -21.70 -24.04 -51.18
C GLN A 1104 -22.53 -22.92 -51.80
N ILE A 1105 -21.92 -22.19 -52.73
CA ILE A 1105 -22.56 -21.18 -53.55
C ILE A 1105 -22.53 -21.68 -55.00
N THR A 1106 -23.45 -21.23 -55.85
CA THR A 1106 -23.51 -21.64 -57.27
C THR A 1106 -22.18 -21.42 -58.01
N ALA A 1107 -21.43 -20.37 -57.63
CA ALA A 1107 -20.16 -19.98 -58.24
C ALA A 1107 -18.91 -20.55 -57.54
N GLY A 1108 -19.03 -21.26 -56.41
CA GLY A 1108 -17.85 -21.79 -55.70
C GLY A 1108 -18.08 -22.09 -54.22
N ARG A 1109 -17.00 -22.10 -53.43
CA ARG A 1109 -17.02 -22.50 -52.01
C ARG A 1109 -16.62 -21.36 -51.09
N PHE A 1110 -17.21 -21.37 -49.89
CA PHE A 1110 -16.97 -20.41 -48.83
C PHE A 1110 -16.68 -21.16 -47.52
N ASN A 1111 -15.43 -21.10 -47.05
CA ASN A 1111 -14.93 -21.87 -45.92
C ASN A 1111 -14.69 -20.96 -44.70
N LEU A 1112 -15.22 -21.39 -43.56
CA LEU A 1112 -14.99 -20.79 -42.25
C LEU A 1112 -14.23 -21.80 -41.38
N GLY A 1113 -13.22 -21.35 -40.66
CA GLY A 1113 -12.40 -22.20 -39.79
C GLY A 1113 -12.15 -21.56 -38.43
N LEU A 1114 -12.10 -22.38 -37.38
CA LEU A 1114 -11.58 -22.02 -36.07
C LEU A 1114 -10.40 -22.91 -35.72
N ILE A 1115 -9.29 -22.33 -35.28
CA ILE A 1115 -8.07 -23.06 -34.92
C ILE A 1115 -7.71 -22.72 -33.47
N MET A 1116 -7.66 -23.72 -32.60
CA MET A 1116 -7.18 -23.60 -31.22
C MET A 1116 -5.81 -24.26 -31.05
N PRO A 1117 -4.75 -23.51 -30.69
CA PRO A 1117 -3.47 -24.09 -30.29
C PRO A 1117 -3.56 -24.72 -28.88
N GLU A 1118 -3.01 -25.92 -28.66
CA GLU A 1118 -2.90 -26.47 -27.29
C GLU A 1118 -1.81 -25.72 -26.49
N GLY A 1119 -2.12 -25.33 -25.24
CA GLY A 1119 -1.20 -24.64 -24.33
C GLY A 1119 -1.58 -23.21 -23.90
N ALA A 1120 -2.77 -22.71 -24.27
CA ALA A 1120 -3.25 -21.36 -23.93
C ALA A 1120 -3.68 -21.17 -22.46
N ALA A 1121 -2.92 -21.74 -21.52
CA ALA A 1121 -2.87 -21.27 -20.14
C ALA A 1121 -1.53 -20.54 -19.96
N GLY A 1122 -1.47 -19.29 -20.43
CA GLY A 1122 -0.38 -18.36 -20.16
C GLY A 1122 0.91 -18.59 -20.97
N GLY A 1123 0.99 -18.02 -22.16
CA GLY A 1123 2.27 -17.89 -22.87
C GLY A 1123 2.15 -17.20 -24.23
N ARG A 1124 2.78 -16.03 -24.39
CA ARG A 1124 2.99 -15.40 -25.71
C ARG A 1124 3.78 -16.36 -26.61
N LEU A 1125 3.15 -16.88 -27.65
CA LEU A 1125 3.83 -17.47 -28.80
C LEU A 1125 3.89 -16.45 -29.93
N VAL A 1126 5.02 -15.76 -30.03
CA VAL A 1126 5.53 -15.23 -31.30
C VAL A 1126 6.44 -16.32 -31.84
N ASP A 1127 5.99 -17.06 -32.86
CA ASP A 1127 6.89 -17.91 -33.65
C ASP A 1127 6.78 -17.50 -35.12
N GLU A 1128 7.91 -17.08 -35.69
CA GLU A 1128 8.10 -16.57 -37.06
C GLU A 1128 8.05 -17.70 -38.12
N SER A 1129 7.14 -18.66 -37.98
CA SER A 1129 7.06 -19.82 -38.88
C SER A 1129 5.78 -19.89 -39.71
N ILE A 1130 5.24 -18.73 -40.12
CA ILE A 1130 4.41 -18.65 -41.33
C ILE A 1130 5.27 -18.03 -42.44
N ARG A 1131 5.87 -18.91 -43.26
CA ARG A 1131 6.49 -18.57 -44.53
C ARG A 1131 5.64 -19.08 -45.68
#